data_AF-A0A7G4RGF3-F1
#
_entry.id   AF-A0A7G4RGF3-F1
#
_cell.length_a   1.000
_cell.length_b   1.000
_cell.length_c   1.000
_cell.angle_alpha   90.00
_cell.angle_beta   90.00
_cell.angle_gamma   90.00
#
_symmetry.space_group_name_H-M   'P 1'
#
loop_
_entity.id
_entity.type
_entity.pdbx_description
1 polymer ?
#
loop_
_entity_poly.entity_id
_entity_poly.type
_entity_poly.pdbx_seq_one_letter_code
_entity_poly.pdbx_strand_id
1 'polypeptide(L)'
;MGKSSLPKDIRQSEINSICVLLNHNLIRTTQDLITHFAQLIEQIRKNPQIFKETYTPEQCIQILKKAIKTYNNIYAYNITLKEELIDQFIGAEKTRISVGTTKKSSVETLVEDDLTKVTKGYDRLEMAQENVQQISNEILSVLTNKEFAVVPQIIIGSGDTGTTLWLEQYKAHHGTSQTLLAKGDLPPVLMIGEDSGSWRHNYTLAQPYSILERTTCKENPSIYLSTEYYRKNPHANGRHVYQANQVNLGFTEAPLLRAFVSKIEKRSNHLNDWQSSDHEYRVIVETPNGTKKIYANELNICTGLGPARNIISGSLLSSDEFNHLNKFDSKKGFTPIVDGNQFILTDTEERVKAPRKLVIYGGGGTAAACYRKGFFGHDKRTENMEFNKTNQQNSVIWIAKQFDKAGTGKLATTALGTAKSRGDLIQAELIKIEQQINGSLLLTFTTESSAAQKKTKAFTIECDQLIYSVGQDDNRMRNICKEIEADVSLVYDKNNMVLHVCSADKKVFFFGAAAMAVREKEYMDATWKWLKSENIGGDVGPGSMPPSRAQIKSYNFWCGLHPNSINANMDSQYLVIKYLEKSGVEPKVAACFVEDLLEARKTSTCGASHSMILALLKKHQLDEIIEIKGHGHLALKTDSKPVPTQSKQKLLSWLGPQRTSKDADVLVSSVHAKKTSKDTIEKEEQGVQLIAEIRT
;
A
#
# COMPACT_ATOMS: atom_id res chain seq x y z
N MET A 1 19.95 -40.92 5.19
CA MET A 1 18.55 -40.52 5.45
C MET A 1 18.47 -39.01 5.40
N GLY A 2 17.72 -38.45 4.44
CA GLY A 2 17.64 -37.00 4.23
C GLY A 2 17.04 -36.30 5.44
N LYS A 3 17.61 -35.15 5.83
CA LYS A 3 17.00 -34.25 6.83
C LYS A 3 15.57 -33.93 6.36
N SER A 4 14.54 -34.43 7.05
CA SER A 4 13.16 -34.12 6.70
C SER A 4 12.89 -32.64 6.97
N SER A 5 12.91 -31.84 5.91
CA SER A 5 12.56 -30.43 5.96
C SER A 5 11.04 -30.26 5.89
N LEU A 6 10.53 -29.24 6.58
CA LEU A 6 9.17 -28.75 6.38
C LEU A 6 8.89 -28.60 4.87
N PRO A 7 7.74 -29.03 4.34
CA PRO A 7 7.40 -28.83 2.93
C PRO A 7 7.52 -27.37 2.53
N LYS A 8 8.01 -27.10 1.31
CA LYS A 8 8.22 -25.72 0.84
C LYS A 8 6.91 -25.01 0.53
N ASP A 9 5.86 -25.76 0.26
CA ASP A 9 4.55 -25.29 -0.17
C ASP A 9 3.48 -25.35 0.94
N ILE A 10 3.87 -25.64 2.20
CA ILE A 10 3.00 -25.40 3.36
C ILE A 10 3.00 -23.91 3.70
N ARG A 11 1.80 -23.37 3.82
CA ARG A 11 1.50 -21.95 3.98
C ARG A 11 1.10 -21.63 5.41
N GLN A 12 1.10 -20.34 5.75
CA GLN A 12 0.87 -19.91 7.13
C GLN A 12 -0.60 -20.09 7.54
N SER A 13 -1.57 -19.96 6.61
CA SER A 13 -2.99 -20.23 6.92
C SER A 13 -3.25 -21.69 7.30
N GLU A 14 -2.52 -22.64 6.73
CA GLU A 14 -2.61 -24.06 7.05
C GLU A 14 -2.03 -24.35 8.45
N ILE A 15 -0.88 -23.74 8.78
CA ILE A 15 -0.31 -23.79 10.13
C ILE A 15 -1.27 -23.18 11.16
N ASN A 16 -1.88 -22.04 10.83
CA ASN A 16 -2.81 -21.36 11.73
C ASN A 16 -4.10 -22.14 11.93
N SER A 17 -4.57 -22.84 10.89
CA SER A 17 -5.72 -23.74 10.99
C SER A 17 -5.47 -24.82 12.03
N ILE A 18 -4.26 -25.40 12.10
CA ILE A 18 -3.87 -26.34 13.17
C ILE A 18 -3.88 -25.64 14.54
N CYS A 19 -3.33 -24.43 14.66
CA CYS A 19 -3.36 -23.66 15.91
C CYS A 19 -4.79 -23.36 16.41
N VAL A 20 -5.73 -23.08 15.49
CA VAL A 20 -7.15 -22.90 15.82
C VAL A 20 -7.74 -24.21 16.36
N LEU A 21 -7.42 -25.35 15.76
CA LEU A 21 -7.85 -26.66 16.26
C LEU A 21 -7.23 -26.98 17.62
N LEU A 22 -5.95 -26.65 17.85
CA LEU A 22 -5.31 -26.79 19.17
C LEU A 22 -6.07 -25.99 20.24
N ASN A 23 -6.41 -24.74 19.94
CA ASN A 23 -7.18 -23.87 20.85
C ASN A 23 -8.63 -24.36 21.04
N HIS A 24 -9.29 -24.80 19.96
CA HIS A 24 -10.66 -25.29 19.99
C HIS A 24 -10.81 -26.54 20.86
N ASN A 25 -9.83 -27.46 20.78
CA ASN A 25 -9.77 -28.64 21.66
C ASN A 25 -9.19 -28.32 23.04
N LEU A 26 -8.97 -27.04 23.38
CA LEU A 26 -8.46 -26.58 24.67
C LEU A 26 -7.12 -27.23 25.07
N ILE A 27 -6.26 -27.52 24.10
CA ILE A 27 -4.94 -28.11 24.35
C ILE A 27 -4.04 -27.04 24.95
N ARG A 28 -3.66 -27.19 26.23
CA ARG A 28 -2.79 -26.25 26.97
C ARG A 28 -1.52 -26.92 27.49
N THR A 29 -1.54 -28.24 27.64
CA THR A 29 -0.43 -29.05 28.13
C THR A 29 -0.12 -30.20 27.17
N THR A 30 1.06 -30.81 27.34
CA THR A 30 1.42 -32.05 26.63
C THR A 30 0.43 -33.18 26.93
N GLN A 31 -0.16 -33.23 28.13
CA GLN A 31 -1.16 -34.24 28.47
C GLN A 31 -2.47 -34.02 27.71
N ASP A 32 -2.92 -32.78 27.55
CA ASP A 32 -4.10 -32.46 26.74
C ASP A 32 -3.90 -32.87 25.28
N LEU A 33 -2.70 -32.64 24.75
CA LEU A 33 -2.35 -33.05 23.38
C LEU A 33 -2.43 -34.57 23.23
N ILE A 34 -1.91 -35.34 24.20
CA ILE A 34 -1.99 -36.81 24.20
C ILE A 34 -3.46 -37.25 24.21
N THR A 35 -4.27 -36.71 25.13
CA THR A 35 -5.69 -37.07 25.27
C THR A 35 -6.50 -36.79 24.01
N HIS A 36 -6.23 -35.68 23.32
CA HIS A 36 -7.01 -35.25 22.16
C HIS A 36 -6.32 -35.53 20.82
N PHE A 37 -5.20 -36.26 20.79
CA PHE A 37 -4.36 -36.39 19.59
C PHE A 37 -5.12 -36.97 18.40
N ALA A 38 -5.83 -38.08 18.58
CA ALA A 38 -6.57 -38.73 17.50
C ALA A 38 -7.68 -37.82 16.92
N GLN A 39 -8.41 -37.12 17.79
CA GLN A 39 -9.45 -36.17 17.40
C GLN A 39 -8.86 -34.97 16.64
N LEU A 40 -7.72 -34.44 17.11
CA LEU A 40 -7.00 -33.35 16.45
C LEU A 40 -6.56 -33.76 15.04
N ILE A 41 -5.97 -34.95 14.87
CA ILE A 41 -5.53 -35.45 13.57
C ILE A 41 -6.72 -35.64 12.61
N GLU A 42 -7.83 -36.20 13.07
CA GLU A 42 -9.05 -36.33 12.27
C GLU A 42 -9.60 -34.96 11.83
N GLN A 43 -9.62 -33.97 12.73
CA GLN A 43 -10.03 -32.60 12.40
C GLN A 43 -9.10 -31.93 11.39
N ILE A 44 -7.78 -32.12 11.50
CA ILE A 44 -6.80 -31.60 10.54
C ILE A 44 -7.05 -32.21 9.16
N ARG A 45 -7.28 -33.52 9.08
CA ARG A 45 -7.52 -34.24 7.82
C ARG A 45 -8.80 -33.81 7.09
N LYS A 46 -9.77 -33.18 7.78
CA LYS A 46 -10.94 -32.57 7.12
C LYS A 46 -10.55 -31.44 6.16
N ASN A 47 -9.37 -30.84 6.33
CA ASN A 47 -8.81 -29.89 5.39
C ASN A 47 -7.65 -30.53 4.60
N PRO A 48 -7.89 -30.99 3.36
CA PRO A 48 -6.87 -31.68 2.57
C PRO A 48 -5.69 -30.78 2.16
N GLN A 49 -5.78 -29.45 2.37
CA GLN A 49 -4.67 -28.53 2.11
C GLN A 49 -3.57 -28.58 3.17
N ILE A 50 -3.86 -29.12 4.37
CA ILE A 50 -2.88 -29.20 5.47
C ILE A 50 -2.02 -30.45 5.33
N PHE A 51 -2.64 -31.63 5.23
CA PHE A 51 -1.97 -32.89 4.92
C PHE A 51 -2.28 -33.26 3.48
N LYS A 52 -1.55 -32.60 2.55
CA LYS A 52 -1.69 -32.84 1.12
C LYS A 52 -1.31 -34.28 0.79
N GLU A 53 -1.96 -34.86 -0.21
CA GLU A 53 -1.70 -36.23 -0.66
C GLU A 53 -0.24 -36.45 -1.09
N THR A 54 0.43 -35.39 -1.53
CA THR A 54 1.84 -35.39 -1.94
C THR A 54 2.82 -35.40 -0.75
N TYR A 55 2.37 -35.21 0.48
CA TYR A 55 3.24 -35.13 1.66
C TYR A 55 3.47 -36.51 2.28
N THR A 56 4.72 -36.77 2.68
CA THR A 56 5.04 -37.97 3.46
C THR A 56 4.59 -37.83 4.92
N PRO A 57 4.38 -38.93 5.65
CA PRO A 57 4.06 -38.89 7.08
C PRO A 57 5.07 -38.06 7.89
N GLU A 58 6.36 -38.14 7.55
CA GLU A 58 7.42 -37.37 8.19
C GLU A 58 7.28 -35.86 7.92
N GLN A 59 6.85 -35.48 6.72
CA GLN A 59 6.55 -34.08 6.39
C GLN A 59 5.34 -33.57 7.18
N CYS A 60 4.28 -34.38 7.30
CA CYS A 60 3.12 -34.05 8.13
C CYS A 60 3.49 -33.86 9.61
N ILE A 61 4.44 -34.65 10.14
CA ILE A 61 4.97 -34.45 11.50
C ILE A 61 5.74 -33.12 11.61
N GLN A 62 6.52 -32.73 10.61
CA GLN A 62 7.20 -31.43 10.65
C GLN A 62 6.19 -30.27 10.64
N ILE A 63 5.09 -30.41 9.90
CA ILE A 63 3.98 -29.45 9.91
C ILE A 63 3.38 -29.34 11.31
N LEU A 64 3.06 -30.47 11.96
CA LEU A 64 2.55 -30.49 13.34
C LEU A 64 3.51 -29.86 14.33
N LYS A 65 4.81 -30.22 14.27
CA LYS A 65 5.86 -29.64 15.12
C LYS A 65 5.95 -28.12 14.94
N LYS A 66 5.88 -27.63 13.70
CA LYS A 66 5.87 -26.20 13.39
C LYS A 66 4.64 -25.49 13.97
N ALA A 67 3.45 -26.09 13.84
CA ALA A 67 2.22 -25.55 14.41
C ALA A 67 2.25 -25.50 15.94
N ILE A 68 2.62 -26.60 16.61
CA ILE A 68 2.73 -26.67 18.08
C ILE A 68 3.76 -25.66 18.59
N LYS A 69 4.94 -25.55 17.94
CA LYS A 69 5.94 -24.54 18.29
C LYS A 69 5.38 -23.12 18.16
N THR A 70 4.63 -22.85 17.10
CA THR A 70 4.00 -21.54 16.88
C THR A 70 2.98 -21.25 17.98
N TYR A 71 2.11 -22.21 18.29
CA TYR A 71 1.10 -22.13 19.34
C TYR A 71 1.73 -21.91 20.74
N ASN A 72 2.78 -22.66 21.09
CA ASN A 72 3.53 -22.50 22.32
C ASN A 72 4.10 -21.08 22.49
N ASN A 73 4.74 -20.55 21.44
CA ASN A 73 5.34 -19.21 21.48
C ASN A 73 4.29 -18.12 21.75
N ILE A 74 3.06 -18.32 21.29
CA ILE A 74 1.98 -17.35 21.42
C ILE A 74 1.40 -17.35 22.83
N TYR A 75 1.11 -18.54 23.37
CA TYR A 75 0.42 -18.69 24.65
C TYR A 75 1.36 -18.92 25.83
N ALA A 76 2.67 -18.88 25.58
CA ALA A 76 3.70 -19.27 26.53
C ALA A 76 3.48 -20.69 27.10
N TYR A 77 2.95 -21.61 26.28
CA TYR A 77 2.81 -23.02 26.64
C TYR A 77 4.10 -23.80 26.35
N ASN A 78 4.23 -24.97 26.99
CA ASN A 78 5.34 -25.90 26.81
C ASN A 78 4.84 -27.27 26.33
N ILE A 79 3.98 -27.27 25.29
CA ILE A 79 3.42 -28.50 24.71
C ILE A 79 4.48 -29.17 23.84
N THR A 80 4.73 -30.45 24.05
CA THR A 80 5.71 -31.22 23.27
C THR A 80 5.01 -32.38 22.56
N LEU A 81 5.28 -32.54 21.26
CA LEU A 81 4.86 -33.72 20.52
C LEU A 81 5.80 -34.89 20.86
N LYS A 82 5.35 -35.82 21.72
CA LYS A 82 6.15 -36.96 22.16
C LYS A 82 6.36 -38.00 21.04
N GLU A 83 7.43 -38.80 21.16
CA GLU A 83 7.80 -39.83 20.18
C GLU A 83 6.72 -40.91 20.01
N GLU A 84 6.01 -41.28 21.09
CA GLU A 84 4.98 -42.31 21.00
C GLU A 84 3.80 -41.87 20.11
N LEU A 85 3.46 -40.58 20.11
CA LEU A 85 2.42 -40.02 19.23
C LEU A 85 2.90 -39.93 17.76
N ILE A 86 4.20 -39.69 17.57
CA ILE A 86 4.83 -39.66 16.24
C ILE A 86 4.76 -41.06 15.61
N ASP A 87 5.14 -42.08 16.36
CA ASP A 87 5.12 -43.47 15.89
C ASP A 87 3.70 -43.96 15.61
N GLN A 88 2.75 -43.62 16.49
CA GLN A 88 1.32 -43.90 16.27
C GLN A 88 0.80 -43.26 14.98
N PHE A 89 1.16 -42.00 14.71
CA PHE A 89 0.76 -41.31 13.49
C PHE A 89 1.37 -41.94 12.23
N ILE A 90 2.67 -42.23 12.23
CA ILE A 90 3.36 -42.87 11.09
C ILE A 90 2.77 -44.26 10.81
N GLY A 91 2.54 -45.06 11.86
CA GLY A 91 1.93 -46.38 11.74
C GLY A 91 0.52 -46.32 11.14
N ALA A 92 -0.30 -45.36 11.57
CA ALA A 92 -1.65 -45.16 11.04
C ALA A 92 -1.65 -44.71 9.57
N GLU A 93 -0.74 -43.82 9.15
CA GLU A 93 -0.68 -43.37 7.75
C GLU A 93 -0.14 -44.44 6.80
N LYS A 94 0.87 -45.22 7.22
CA LYS A 94 1.37 -46.35 6.41
C LYS A 94 0.30 -47.42 6.17
N THR A 95 -0.58 -47.65 7.14
CA THR A 95 -1.72 -48.58 7.04
C THR A 95 -2.84 -48.05 6.14
N ARG A 96 -2.95 -46.71 6.01
CA ARG A 96 -3.95 -46.06 5.16
C ARG A 96 -3.54 -46.04 3.68
N ILE A 97 -2.25 -45.89 3.39
CA ILE A 97 -1.72 -45.93 2.01
C ILE A 97 -1.81 -47.36 1.42
N SER A 98 -1.73 -48.40 2.25
CA SER A 98 -1.89 -49.80 1.83
C SER A 98 -3.35 -50.23 1.61
N VAL A 99 -4.33 -49.48 2.12
CA VAL A 99 -5.76 -49.74 1.97
C VAL A 99 -6.38 -48.56 1.21
N GLY A 100 -6.40 -48.64 -0.12
CA GLY A 100 -6.81 -47.56 -1.05
C GLY A 100 -8.23 -46.99 -0.81
N THR A 101 -8.40 -46.23 0.26
CA THR A 101 -9.71 -45.77 0.73
C THR A 101 -9.91 -44.32 0.30
N THR A 102 -10.44 -44.14 -0.90
CA THR A 102 -10.84 -42.85 -1.45
C THR A 102 -12.15 -42.39 -0.81
N LYS A 103 -12.13 -41.88 0.43
CA LYS A 103 -13.27 -41.14 0.98
C LYS A 103 -13.18 -39.68 0.53
N LYS A 104 -13.90 -39.35 -0.55
CA LYS A 104 -14.25 -37.96 -0.89
C LYS A 104 -15.15 -37.40 0.21
N SER A 105 -14.55 -36.70 1.17
CA SER A 105 -15.27 -35.85 2.12
C SER A 105 -15.77 -34.62 1.36
N SER A 106 -17.08 -34.49 1.20
CA SER A 106 -17.72 -33.25 0.77
C SER A 106 -17.38 -32.15 1.77
N VAL A 107 -16.63 -31.15 1.30
CA VAL A 107 -16.19 -30.00 2.08
C VAL A 107 -17.42 -29.14 2.41
N GLU A 108 -17.96 -29.27 3.62
CA GLU A 108 -18.72 -28.17 4.21
C GLU A 108 -17.75 -27.00 4.36
N THR A 109 -18.05 -25.92 3.64
CA THR A 109 -17.24 -24.71 3.60
C THR A 109 -17.25 -24.11 5.00
N LEU A 110 -16.21 -24.38 5.79
CA LEU A 110 -15.99 -23.73 7.07
C LEU A 110 -16.11 -22.22 6.87
N VAL A 111 -17.05 -21.60 7.58
CA VAL A 111 -17.28 -20.16 7.58
C VAL A 111 -15.93 -19.48 7.82
N GLU A 112 -15.48 -18.71 6.83
CA GLU A 112 -14.17 -18.08 6.88
C GLU A 112 -14.14 -17.00 7.96
N ASP A 113 -13.45 -17.28 9.06
CA ASP A 113 -13.20 -16.29 10.10
C ASP A 113 -12.14 -15.25 9.64
N ASP A 114 -12.06 -14.12 10.36
CA ASP A 114 -11.15 -13.03 10.02
C ASP A 114 -9.67 -13.43 10.01
N LEU A 115 -9.24 -14.33 10.91
CA LEU A 115 -7.86 -14.80 10.95
C LEU A 115 -7.56 -15.65 9.71
N THR A 116 -8.46 -16.55 9.36
CA THR A 116 -8.36 -17.38 8.15
C THR A 116 -8.31 -16.50 6.90
N LYS A 117 -9.20 -15.53 6.77
CA LYS A 117 -9.22 -14.56 5.66
C LYS A 117 -7.90 -13.80 5.54
N VAL A 118 -7.44 -13.22 6.64
CA VAL A 118 -6.23 -12.39 6.69
C VAL A 118 -4.98 -13.22 6.35
N THR A 119 -4.88 -14.43 6.90
CA THR A 119 -3.72 -15.30 6.70
C THR A 119 -3.63 -15.83 5.28
N LYS A 120 -4.75 -16.24 4.68
CA LYS A 120 -4.79 -16.55 3.25
C LYS A 120 -4.40 -15.35 2.38
N GLY A 121 -4.79 -14.13 2.76
CA GLY A 121 -4.33 -12.92 2.05
C GLY A 121 -2.81 -12.77 2.06
N TYR A 122 -2.15 -13.14 3.16
CA TYR A 122 -0.68 -13.13 3.24
C TYR A 122 -0.03 -14.26 2.43
N ASP A 123 -0.63 -15.45 2.41
CA ASP A 123 -0.15 -16.55 1.57
C ASP A 123 -0.25 -16.18 0.08
N ARG A 124 -1.34 -15.54 -0.34
CA ARG A 124 -1.51 -15.02 -1.71
C ARG A 124 -0.49 -13.94 -2.05
N LEU A 125 -0.15 -13.07 -1.10
CA LEU A 125 0.90 -12.05 -1.27
C LEU A 125 2.26 -12.69 -1.54
N GLU A 126 2.64 -13.71 -0.77
CA GLU A 126 3.90 -14.44 -0.96
C GLU A 126 3.96 -15.06 -2.37
N MET A 127 2.92 -15.80 -2.77
CA MET A 127 2.84 -16.39 -4.12
C MET A 127 2.91 -15.34 -5.23
N ALA A 128 2.23 -14.21 -5.05
CA ALA A 128 2.24 -13.14 -6.03
C ALA A 128 3.62 -12.50 -6.17
N GLN A 129 4.37 -12.35 -5.07
CA GLN A 129 5.74 -11.85 -5.10
C GLN A 129 6.68 -12.80 -5.84
N GLU A 130 6.54 -14.12 -5.62
CA GLU A 130 7.27 -15.15 -6.36
C GLU A 130 6.97 -15.06 -7.87
N ASN A 131 5.69 -14.98 -8.23
CA ASN A 131 5.26 -14.87 -9.63
C ASN A 131 5.78 -13.60 -10.31
N VAL A 132 5.69 -12.44 -9.65
CA VAL A 132 6.21 -11.17 -10.18
C VAL A 132 7.72 -11.25 -10.40
N GLN A 133 8.47 -11.85 -9.46
CA GLN A 133 9.90 -12.03 -9.61
C GLN A 133 10.24 -12.99 -10.77
N GLN A 134 9.49 -14.08 -10.91
CA GLN A 134 9.64 -15.02 -12.02
C GLN A 134 9.41 -14.33 -13.37
N ILE A 135 8.29 -13.62 -13.53
CA ILE A 135 7.97 -12.88 -14.76
C ILE A 135 9.07 -11.86 -15.08
N SER A 136 9.55 -11.11 -14.08
CA SER A 136 10.65 -10.16 -14.28
C SER A 136 11.92 -10.86 -14.79
N ASN A 137 12.27 -12.03 -14.25
CA ASN A 137 13.44 -12.79 -14.69
C ASN A 137 13.28 -13.34 -16.12
N GLU A 138 12.08 -13.80 -16.47
CA GLU A 138 11.74 -14.27 -17.81
C GLU A 138 11.81 -13.13 -18.84
N ILE A 139 11.29 -11.94 -18.52
CA ILE A 139 11.44 -10.74 -19.37
C ILE A 139 12.92 -10.41 -19.58
N LEU A 140 13.73 -10.41 -18.51
CA LEU A 140 15.17 -10.16 -18.61
C LEU A 140 15.87 -11.19 -19.50
N SER A 141 15.49 -12.47 -19.41
CA SER A 141 16.00 -13.54 -20.27
C SER A 141 15.72 -13.24 -21.75
N VAL A 142 14.49 -12.86 -22.08
CA VAL A 142 14.09 -12.47 -23.45
C VAL A 142 14.86 -11.24 -23.93
N LEU A 143 15.14 -10.27 -23.06
CA LEU A 143 15.87 -9.05 -23.40
C LEU A 143 17.38 -9.25 -23.55
N THR A 144 17.98 -10.24 -22.88
CA THR A 144 19.44 -10.37 -22.75
C THR A 144 20.13 -10.41 -24.12
N ASN A 145 19.59 -11.19 -25.05
CA ASN A 145 20.18 -11.38 -26.39
C ASN A 145 19.65 -10.40 -27.46
N LYS A 146 18.80 -9.44 -27.09
CA LYS A 146 18.24 -8.46 -28.01
C LYS A 146 19.01 -7.14 -27.89
N GLU A 147 19.42 -6.57 -29.03
CA GLU A 147 20.04 -5.24 -29.09
C GLU A 147 19.04 -4.16 -28.66
N PHE A 148 17.81 -4.27 -29.18
CA PHE A 148 16.66 -3.49 -28.77
C PHE A 148 15.40 -4.36 -28.74
N ALA A 149 14.36 -3.86 -28.07
CA ALA A 149 13.05 -4.47 -28.06
C ALA A 149 11.98 -3.50 -28.56
N VAL A 150 10.87 -4.05 -29.02
CA VAL A 150 9.65 -3.29 -29.35
C VAL A 150 8.56 -3.77 -28.43
N VAL A 151 7.95 -2.85 -27.69
CA VAL A 151 6.76 -3.11 -26.89
C VAL A 151 5.77 -1.97 -27.17
N PRO A 152 4.61 -2.25 -27.77
CA PRO A 152 3.66 -1.21 -28.16
C PRO A 152 3.29 -0.25 -27.03
N GLN A 153 3.10 -0.78 -25.82
CA GLN A 153 2.55 -0.07 -24.67
C GLN A 153 3.48 -0.21 -23.46
N ILE A 154 3.96 0.89 -22.89
CA ILE A 154 4.81 0.85 -21.68
C ILE A 154 4.15 1.63 -20.55
N ILE A 155 4.06 1.02 -19.37
CA ILE A 155 3.68 1.69 -18.12
C ILE A 155 4.96 1.89 -17.29
N ILE A 156 5.31 3.13 -16.99
CA ILE A 156 6.45 3.46 -16.14
C ILE A 156 5.95 3.72 -14.72
N GLY A 157 6.24 2.81 -13.81
CA GLY A 157 5.78 2.83 -12.42
C GLY A 157 4.80 1.70 -12.10
N SER A 158 5.06 1.01 -10.99
CA SER A 158 4.31 -0.16 -10.49
C SER A 158 3.47 0.15 -9.24
N GLY A 159 3.39 1.42 -8.83
CA GLY A 159 2.61 1.87 -7.68
C GLY A 159 1.10 1.81 -7.91
N ASP A 160 0.31 2.47 -7.05
CA ASP A 160 -1.16 2.40 -7.11
C ASP A 160 -1.75 2.87 -8.44
N THR A 161 -1.22 3.97 -8.99
CA THR A 161 -1.64 4.51 -10.29
C THR A 161 -1.36 3.53 -11.43
N GLY A 162 -0.13 3.03 -11.54
CA GLY A 162 0.27 2.09 -12.61
C GLY A 162 -0.45 0.74 -12.49
N THR A 163 -0.62 0.24 -11.27
CA THR A 163 -1.43 -0.96 -11.01
C THR A 163 -2.89 -0.73 -11.39
N THR A 164 -3.47 0.43 -11.07
CA THR A 164 -4.85 0.74 -11.44
C THR A 164 -5.00 0.83 -12.96
N LEU A 165 -4.05 1.41 -13.67
CA LEU A 165 -4.05 1.48 -15.13
C LEU A 165 -4.00 0.07 -15.75
N TRP A 166 -3.08 -0.79 -15.28
CA TRP A 166 -2.99 -2.20 -15.68
C TRP A 166 -4.32 -2.95 -15.48
N LEU A 167 -4.94 -2.77 -14.31
CA LEU A 167 -6.16 -3.47 -13.95
C LEU A 167 -7.39 -2.96 -14.68
N GLU A 168 -7.43 -1.69 -15.11
CA GLU A 168 -8.59 -1.09 -15.74
C GLU A 168 -8.53 -1.08 -17.27
N GLN A 169 -7.38 -0.73 -17.85
CA GLN A 169 -7.22 -0.53 -19.31
C GLN A 169 -6.76 -1.81 -20.03
N TYR A 170 -5.89 -2.61 -19.41
CA TYR A 170 -5.20 -3.73 -20.07
C TYR A 170 -5.76 -5.12 -19.71
N LYS A 171 -7.05 -5.19 -19.36
CA LYS A 171 -7.74 -6.44 -18.96
C LYS A 171 -7.62 -7.57 -19.99
N ALA A 172 -7.60 -7.23 -21.29
CA ALA A 172 -7.46 -8.19 -22.38
C ALA A 172 -6.12 -8.94 -22.40
N HIS A 173 -5.11 -8.46 -21.66
CA HIS A 173 -3.78 -9.06 -21.60
C HIS A 173 -3.52 -9.82 -20.29
N HIS A 174 -4.47 -9.83 -19.35
CA HIS A 174 -4.31 -10.53 -18.08
C HIS A 174 -4.15 -12.05 -18.30
N GLY A 175 -3.17 -12.67 -17.63
CA GLY A 175 -2.91 -14.11 -17.71
C GLY A 175 -2.25 -14.58 -19.02
N THR A 176 -1.64 -13.66 -19.79
CA THR A 176 -1.02 -14.00 -21.09
C THR A 176 0.51 -13.98 -21.05
N SER A 177 1.10 -13.31 -20.06
CA SER A 177 2.53 -12.98 -20.05
C SER A 177 3.42 -14.23 -20.01
N GLN A 178 3.13 -15.20 -19.14
CA GLN A 178 3.95 -16.41 -19.03
C GLN A 178 3.95 -17.22 -20.34
N THR A 179 2.79 -17.30 -20.99
CA THR A 179 2.67 -18.01 -22.28
C THR A 179 3.48 -17.34 -23.39
N LEU A 180 3.51 -16.00 -23.43
CA LEU A 180 4.31 -15.24 -24.41
C LEU A 180 5.81 -15.36 -24.12
N LEU A 181 6.20 -15.21 -22.85
CA LEU A 181 7.58 -15.31 -22.41
C LEU A 181 8.16 -16.71 -22.64
N ALA A 182 7.38 -17.76 -22.44
CA ALA A 182 7.78 -19.14 -22.74
C ALA A 182 8.06 -19.36 -24.24
N LYS A 183 7.49 -18.53 -25.13
CA LYS A 183 7.75 -18.54 -26.58
C LYS A 183 8.92 -17.64 -26.98
N GLY A 184 9.53 -16.91 -26.04
CA GLY A 184 10.59 -15.95 -26.31
C GLY A 184 10.09 -14.56 -26.74
N ASP A 185 8.78 -14.31 -26.62
CA ASP A 185 8.15 -13.06 -27.01
C ASP A 185 7.92 -12.16 -25.79
N LEU A 186 8.04 -10.84 -25.99
CA LEU A 186 7.68 -9.87 -24.97
C LEU A 186 6.16 -9.64 -24.97
N PRO A 187 5.54 -9.50 -23.80
CA PRO A 187 4.15 -9.08 -23.71
C PRO A 187 3.92 -7.72 -24.39
N PRO A 188 2.73 -7.49 -25.00
CA PRO A 188 2.43 -6.26 -25.76
C PRO A 188 2.34 -5.01 -24.88
N VAL A 189 2.19 -5.22 -23.58
CA VAL A 189 2.27 -4.19 -22.54
C VAL A 189 3.46 -4.55 -21.67
N LEU A 190 4.31 -3.58 -21.31
CA LEU A 190 5.41 -3.80 -20.36
C LEU A 190 5.30 -2.78 -19.22
N MET A 191 5.30 -3.26 -17.99
CA MET A 191 5.43 -2.39 -16.82
C MET A 191 6.91 -2.33 -16.43
N ILE A 192 7.43 -1.13 -16.18
CA ILE A 192 8.82 -0.94 -15.75
C ILE A 192 8.84 -0.18 -14.43
N GLY A 193 9.51 -0.72 -13.43
CA GLY A 193 9.72 -0.07 -12.15
C GLY A 193 10.88 -0.71 -11.41
N GLU A 194 11.68 0.08 -10.70
CA GLU A 194 12.83 -0.42 -9.94
C GLU A 194 12.41 -1.43 -8.87
N ASP A 195 11.22 -1.21 -8.31
CA ASP A 195 10.57 -2.07 -7.33
C ASP A 195 9.05 -2.12 -7.59
N SER A 196 8.31 -2.75 -6.68
CA SER A 196 6.87 -2.97 -6.80
C SER A 196 5.99 -1.96 -6.02
N GLY A 197 6.56 -0.85 -5.55
CA GLY A 197 5.90 0.24 -4.82
C GLY A 197 6.46 0.50 -3.41
N SER A 198 6.25 1.71 -2.89
CA SER A 198 6.86 2.22 -1.66
C SER A 198 5.97 2.19 -0.40
N TRP A 199 4.70 1.80 -0.51
CA TRP A 199 3.74 1.81 0.60
C TRP A 199 3.77 0.56 1.46
N ARG A 200 4.93 0.22 2.03
CA ARG A 200 5.10 -1.06 2.74
C ARG A 200 4.85 -0.97 4.23
N HIS A 201 4.86 0.25 4.78
CA HIS A 201 4.67 0.51 6.20
C HIS A 201 3.22 0.81 6.56
N ASN A 202 2.91 0.69 7.86
CA ASN A 202 1.63 0.99 8.46
C ASN A 202 1.34 2.50 8.50
N TYR A 203 1.40 3.15 7.34
CA TYR A 203 1.08 4.55 7.16
C TYR A 203 -0.42 4.72 6.94
N THR A 204 -1.06 5.55 7.75
CA THR A 204 -2.48 5.91 7.63
C THR A 204 -2.63 6.95 6.53
N LEU A 205 -3.25 6.52 5.43
CA LEU A 205 -3.70 7.39 4.36
C LEU A 205 -4.89 8.19 4.83
N ALA A 206 -5.00 9.40 4.32
CA ALA A 206 -6.10 10.29 4.65
C ALA A 206 -7.41 9.90 3.90
N GLN A 207 -7.36 8.98 2.93
CA GLN A 207 -8.55 8.39 2.29
C GLN A 207 -9.12 7.19 3.05
N PRO A 208 -10.45 7.02 3.14
CA PRO A 208 -11.07 5.81 3.69
C PRO A 208 -10.85 4.59 2.78
N TYR A 209 -10.87 3.39 3.37
CA TYR A 209 -10.68 2.13 2.61
C TYR A 209 -11.66 1.96 1.46
N SER A 210 -12.93 2.34 1.64
CA SER A 210 -13.96 2.13 0.62
C SER A 210 -13.58 2.71 -0.73
N ILE A 211 -13.01 3.91 -0.78
CA ILE A 211 -12.59 4.58 -2.03
C ILE A 211 -11.46 3.80 -2.72
N LEU A 212 -10.64 3.09 -1.94
CA LEU A 212 -9.48 2.34 -2.42
C LEU A 212 -9.78 0.87 -2.73
N GLU A 213 -11.04 0.46 -2.73
CA GLU A 213 -11.44 -0.87 -3.17
C GLU A 213 -11.63 -0.97 -4.69
N ARG A 214 -11.53 -2.19 -5.19
CA ARG A 214 -11.70 -2.58 -6.59
C ARG A 214 -12.66 -3.76 -6.64
N THR A 215 -13.83 -3.58 -7.25
CA THR A 215 -14.90 -4.59 -7.24
C THR A 215 -14.56 -5.85 -8.04
N THR A 216 -13.83 -5.70 -9.15
CA THR A 216 -13.55 -6.80 -10.09
C THR A 216 -12.23 -7.50 -9.82
N CYS A 217 -11.47 -7.04 -8.82
CA CYS A 217 -10.16 -7.59 -8.50
C CYS A 217 -10.27 -8.70 -7.46
N LYS A 218 -9.40 -9.71 -7.59
CA LYS A 218 -9.36 -10.85 -6.66
C LYS A 218 -8.89 -10.44 -5.26
N GLU A 219 -8.06 -9.39 -5.15
CA GLU A 219 -7.54 -8.92 -3.86
C GLU A 219 -7.90 -7.45 -3.60
N ASN A 220 -8.33 -7.17 -2.38
CA ASN A 220 -8.64 -5.83 -1.88
C ASN A 220 -7.95 -5.56 -0.54
N PRO A 221 -7.72 -4.29 -0.16
CA PRO A 221 -7.12 -3.95 1.13
C PRO A 221 -7.86 -4.56 2.33
N SER A 222 -9.18 -4.74 2.20
CA SER A 222 -10.07 -5.30 3.22
C SER A 222 -9.83 -6.76 3.59
N ILE A 223 -9.13 -7.49 2.75
CA ILE A 223 -8.73 -8.88 3.01
C ILE A 223 -7.77 -8.95 4.20
N TYR A 224 -6.94 -7.92 4.38
CA TYR A 224 -5.92 -7.85 5.42
C TYR A 224 -6.45 -7.28 6.76
N LEU A 225 -7.75 -7.03 6.85
CA LEU A 225 -8.39 -6.39 7.99
C LEU A 225 -9.47 -7.29 8.62
N SER A 226 -9.71 -7.11 9.92
CA SER A 226 -10.88 -7.71 10.55
C SER A 226 -12.15 -7.11 9.97
N THR A 227 -13.18 -7.93 9.80
CA THR A 227 -14.49 -7.56 9.26
C THR A 227 -15.13 -6.47 10.11
N GLU A 228 -14.97 -6.51 11.44
CA GLU A 228 -15.49 -5.46 12.31
C GLU A 228 -14.80 -4.10 12.10
N TYR A 229 -13.46 -4.08 12.01
CA TYR A 229 -12.72 -2.84 11.76
C TYR A 229 -13.06 -2.29 10.38
N TYR A 230 -13.08 -3.17 9.38
CA TYR A 230 -13.46 -2.84 8.01
C TYR A 230 -14.88 -2.27 7.91
N ARG A 231 -15.86 -2.86 8.63
CA ARG A 231 -17.26 -2.40 8.70
C ARG A 231 -17.42 -0.93 9.11
N LYS A 232 -16.45 -0.35 9.83
CA LYS A 232 -16.47 1.04 10.28
C LYS A 232 -15.99 2.03 9.19
N ASN A 233 -15.59 1.55 8.01
CA ASN A 233 -15.00 2.34 6.93
C ASN A 233 -13.87 3.29 7.41
N PRO A 234 -12.82 2.77 8.07
CA PRO A 234 -11.75 3.59 8.61
C PRO A 234 -10.86 4.15 7.49
N HIS A 235 -9.96 5.05 7.87
CA HIS A 235 -8.88 5.53 7.00
C HIS A 235 -7.99 4.37 6.56
N ALA A 236 -7.62 4.37 5.28
CA ALA A 236 -6.87 3.32 4.64
C ALA A 236 -5.44 3.28 5.16
N ASN A 237 -4.86 2.09 5.21
CA ASN A 237 -3.45 1.93 5.52
C ASN A 237 -2.70 1.62 4.23
N GLY A 238 -1.67 2.40 3.91
CA GLY A 238 -0.88 2.28 2.69
C GLY A 238 -0.36 0.86 2.47
N ARG A 239 0.03 0.17 3.55
CA ARG A 239 0.45 -1.23 3.52
C ARG A 239 -0.58 -2.15 2.88
N HIS A 240 -1.84 -2.08 3.28
CA HIS A 240 -2.86 -3.00 2.77
C HIS A 240 -3.18 -2.71 1.31
N VAL A 241 -3.08 -1.45 0.89
CA VAL A 241 -3.21 -1.05 -0.52
C VAL A 241 -2.06 -1.62 -1.35
N TYR A 242 -0.83 -1.49 -0.86
CA TYR A 242 0.34 -2.11 -1.48
C TYR A 242 0.17 -3.62 -1.61
N GLN A 243 -0.21 -4.31 -0.54
CA GLN A 243 -0.37 -5.77 -0.53
C GLN A 243 -1.43 -6.22 -1.54
N ALA A 244 -2.57 -5.54 -1.58
CA ALA A 244 -3.60 -5.80 -2.57
C ALA A 244 -3.09 -5.54 -4.00
N ASN A 245 -2.30 -4.48 -4.23
CA ASN A 245 -1.69 -4.21 -5.53
C ASN A 245 -0.73 -5.34 -5.95
N GLN A 246 0.14 -5.79 -5.05
CA GLN A 246 1.08 -6.89 -5.33
C GLN A 246 0.37 -8.17 -5.74
N VAL A 247 -0.66 -8.57 -4.99
CA VAL A 247 -1.44 -9.77 -5.33
C VAL A 247 -2.10 -9.62 -6.69
N ASN A 248 -2.74 -8.48 -6.93
CA ASN A 248 -3.39 -8.25 -8.21
C ASN A 248 -2.40 -8.27 -9.38
N LEU A 249 -1.21 -7.66 -9.24
CA LEU A 249 -0.16 -7.73 -10.27
C LEU A 249 0.27 -9.18 -10.53
N GLY A 250 0.59 -9.95 -9.48
CA GLY A 250 1.04 -11.34 -9.64
C GLY A 250 -0.04 -12.27 -10.20
N PHE A 251 -1.31 -12.09 -9.80
CA PHE A 251 -2.42 -12.94 -10.23
C PHE A 251 -2.95 -12.63 -11.62
N THR A 252 -2.70 -11.43 -12.13
CA THR A 252 -3.04 -11.03 -13.50
C THR A 252 -1.85 -11.23 -14.45
N GLU A 253 -0.75 -11.81 -13.96
CA GLU A 253 0.52 -11.94 -14.68
C GLU A 253 1.00 -10.61 -15.26
N ALA A 254 0.93 -9.53 -14.47
CA ALA A 254 1.41 -8.23 -14.89
C ALA A 254 2.88 -8.34 -15.35
N PRO A 255 3.21 -7.88 -16.56
CA PRO A 255 4.56 -7.99 -17.14
C PRO A 255 5.49 -6.93 -16.55
N LEU A 256 5.79 -7.05 -15.25
CA LEU A 256 6.62 -6.11 -14.50
C LEU A 256 8.09 -6.48 -14.60
N LEU A 257 8.84 -5.64 -15.32
CA LEU A 257 10.29 -5.64 -15.35
C LEU A 257 10.84 -4.81 -14.19
N ARG A 258 11.57 -5.46 -13.28
CA ARG A 258 12.33 -4.81 -12.20
C ARG A 258 13.59 -4.14 -12.75
N ALA A 259 13.44 -2.91 -13.21
CA ALA A 259 14.51 -2.14 -13.86
C ALA A 259 14.32 -0.63 -13.69
N PHE A 260 15.38 0.12 -13.92
CA PHE A 260 15.36 1.58 -13.83
C PHE A 260 15.21 2.21 -15.22
N VAL A 261 14.36 3.24 -15.35
CA VAL A 261 14.26 4.04 -16.58
C VAL A 261 15.14 5.26 -16.44
N SER A 262 16.17 5.38 -17.28
CA SER A 262 17.09 6.52 -17.23
C SER A 262 16.62 7.69 -18.10
N LYS A 263 16.03 7.41 -19.28
CA LYS A 263 15.55 8.42 -20.22
C LYS A 263 14.39 7.93 -21.07
N ILE A 264 13.57 8.88 -21.50
CA ILE A 264 12.65 8.72 -22.62
C ILE A 264 13.12 9.65 -23.73
N GLU A 265 13.34 9.08 -24.90
CA GLU A 265 13.91 9.77 -26.06
C GLU A 265 12.89 9.80 -27.19
N LYS A 266 12.88 10.90 -27.95
CA LYS A 266 12.00 11.13 -29.10
C LYS A 266 12.78 10.97 -30.39
N ARG A 267 12.22 10.23 -31.35
CA ARG A 267 12.86 9.91 -32.63
C ARG A 267 13.45 11.14 -33.33
N SER A 268 12.73 12.26 -33.32
CA SER A 268 13.14 13.51 -33.97
C SER A 268 14.52 14.01 -33.51
N ASN A 269 14.95 13.67 -32.31
CA ASN A 269 16.23 14.11 -31.73
C ASN A 269 17.36 13.09 -31.93
N HIS A 270 17.04 11.88 -32.40
CA HIS A 270 17.91 10.71 -32.38
C HIS A 270 17.95 9.96 -33.73
N LEU A 271 17.66 10.65 -34.84
CA LEU A 271 17.53 10.04 -36.17
C LEU A 271 18.74 9.19 -36.59
N ASN A 272 19.95 9.56 -36.14
CA ASN A 272 21.20 8.89 -36.52
C ASN A 272 21.41 7.53 -35.83
N ASP A 273 20.79 7.29 -34.67
CA ASP A 273 20.95 6.05 -33.90
C ASP A 273 19.61 5.34 -33.62
N TRP A 274 18.56 5.75 -34.34
CA TRP A 274 17.22 5.19 -34.24
C TRP A 274 17.11 3.90 -35.06
N GLN A 275 16.66 2.82 -34.41
CA GLN A 275 16.64 1.48 -35.01
C GLN A 275 15.24 0.99 -35.36
N SER A 276 14.18 1.67 -34.91
CA SER A 276 12.80 1.30 -35.23
C SER A 276 12.04 2.47 -35.86
N SER A 277 11.92 2.47 -37.19
CA SER A 277 11.30 3.56 -37.96
C SER A 277 9.82 3.79 -37.66
N ASP A 278 9.14 2.81 -37.08
CA ASP A 278 7.68 2.85 -36.90
C ASP A 278 7.27 3.41 -35.53
N HIS A 279 8.24 3.67 -34.66
CA HIS A 279 8.02 4.09 -33.28
C HIS A 279 8.64 5.47 -33.04
N GLU A 280 7.84 6.38 -32.49
CA GLU A 280 8.24 7.76 -32.20
C GLU A 280 9.06 7.88 -30.90
N TYR A 281 8.94 6.90 -30.01
CA TYR A 281 9.56 6.93 -28.69
C TYR A 281 10.39 5.67 -28.42
N ARG A 282 11.49 5.86 -27.67
CA ARG A 282 12.22 4.76 -27.03
C ARG A 282 12.50 5.09 -25.58
N VAL A 283 12.49 4.06 -24.75
CA VAL A 283 12.83 4.11 -23.33
C VAL A 283 14.22 3.49 -23.16
N ILE A 284 15.10 4.19 -22.45
CA ILE A 284 16.41 3.68 -22.06
C ILE A 284 16.27 3.06 -20.68
N VAL A 285 16.47 1.75 -20.62
CA VAL A 285 16.21 0.93 -19.43
C VAL A 285 17.51 0.34 -18.92
N GLU A 286 17.87 0.67 -17.68
CA GLU A 286 18.99 0.09 -16.96
C GLU A 286 18.53 -1.16 -16.22
N THR A 287 19.08 -2.30 -16.63
CA THR A 287 18.82 -3.61 -16.03
C THR A 287 20.08 -4.15 -15.35
N PRO A 288 19.98 -5.19 -14.50
CA PRO A 288 21.16 -5.88 -13.97
C PRO A 288 22.11 -6.42 -15.05
N ASN A 289 21.60 -6.67 -16.26
CA ASN A 289 22.36 -7.20 -17.40
C ASN A 289 22.88 -6.10 -18.34
N GLY A 290 22.75 -4.82 -17.96
CA GLY A 290 23.15 -3.66 -18.74
C GLY A 290 21.97 -2.83 -19.26
N THR A 291 22.28 -1.92 -20.18
CA THR A 291 21.28 -0.97 -20.73
C THR A 291 20.56 -1.58 -21.93
N LYS A 292 19.24 -1.41 -22.00
CA LYS A 292 18.39 -1.85 -23.12
C LYS A 292 17.57 -0.69 -23.67
N LYS A 293 17.45 -0.63 -25.00
CA LYS A 293 16.56 0.30 -25.72
C LYS A 293 15.23 -0.41 -25.99
N ILE A 294 14.11 0.17 -25.55
CA ILE A 294 12.77 -0.37 -25.80
C ILE A 294 11.94 0.67 -26.53
N TYR A 295 11.57 0.38 -27.78
CA TYR A 295 10.71 1.23 -28.61
C TYR A 295 9.24 1.01 -28.30
N ALA A 296 8.45 2.09 -28.30
CA ALA A 296 7.03 2.04 -27.95
C ALA A 296 6.18 3.03 -28.76
N ASN A 297 4.89 2.71 -28.88
CA ASN A 297 3.89 3.60 -29.48
C ASN A 297 3.26 4.52 -28.45
N GLU A 298 3.10 4.03 -27.22
CA GLU A 298 2.46 4.76 -26.13
C GLU A 298 3.21 4.53 -24.82
N LEU A 299 3.37 5.62 -24.06
CA LEU A 299 4.02 5.64 -22.76
C LEU A 299 3.06 6.19 -21.71
N ASN A 300 2.80 5.41 -20.66
CA ASN A 300 1.99 5.79 -19.52
C ASN A 300 2.87 5.98 -18.29
N ILE A 301 3.12 7.23 -17.92
CA ILE A 301 3.98 7.62 -16.81
C ILE A 301 3.13 7.70 -15.53
N CYS A 302 3.35 6.75 -14.63
CA CYS A 302 2.58 6.52 -13.41
C CYS A 302 3.46 6.48 -12.16
N THR A 303 4.67 7.04 -12.24
CA THR A 303 5.61 7.05 -11.12
C THR A 303 5.06 7.80 -9.92
N GLY A 304 5.35 7.28 -8.72
CA GLY A 304 4.94 7.86 -7.45
C GLY A 304 5.75 9.09 -7.07
N LEU A 305 5.66 9.48 -5.80
CA LEU A 305 6.39 10.64 -5.30
C LEU A 305 7.90 10.40 -5.29
N GLY A 306 8.65 11.43 -5.66
CA GLY A 306 10.08 11.50 -5.38
C GLY A 306 10.39 11.77 -3.90
N PRO A 307 11.68 11.74 -3.50
CA PRO A 307 12.09 12.19 -2.18
C PRO A 307 11.67 13.65 -1.94
N ALA A 308 11.66 14.08 -0.68
CA ALA A 308 11.46 15.49 -0.38
C ALA A 308 12.57 16.33 -1.03
N ARG A 309 12.23 17.53 -1.50
CA ARG A 309 13.21 18.46 -2.05
C ARG A 309 14.30 18.73 -1.02
N ASN A 310 15.55 18.42 -1.37
CA ASN A 310 16.68 18.65 -0.47
C ASN A 310 17.10 20.12 -0.51
N ILE A 311 16.57 20.90 0.43
CA ILE A 311 16.94 22.31 0.65
C ILE A 311 18.06 22.48 1.68
N ILE A 312 18.59 21.36 2.22
CA ILE A 312 19.54 21.36 3.33
C ILE A 312 20.96 21.19 2.79
N SER A 313 21.20 20.14 2.02
CA SER A 313 22.53 19.82 1.48
C SER A 313 23.03 20.90 0.52
N GLY A 314 24.25 21.38 0.76
CA GLY A 314 24.89 22.43 -0.03
C GLY A 314 24.33 23.85 0.21
N SER A 315 23.29 24.01 1.03
CA SER A 315 22.66 25.31 1.32
C SER A 315 22.72 25.67 2.81
N LEU A 316 22.20 24.79 3.68
CA LEU A 316 22.18 25.00 5.13
C LEU A 316 23.29 24.23 5.85
N LEU A 317 23.80 23.18 5.21
CA LEU A 317 24.91 22.34 5.63
C LEU A 317 25.79 22.03 4.42
N SER A 318 27.06 21.73 4.63
CA SER A 318 27.88 21.12 3.58
C SER A 318 27.33 19.73 3.22
N SER A 319 27.61 19.25 2.00
CA SER A 319 27.17 17.93 1.55
C SER A 319 27.66 16.81 2.48
N ASP A 320 28.88 16.93 3.00
CA ASP A 320 29.46 15.91 3.90
C ASP A 320 28.80 15.90 5.27
N GLU A 321 28.53 17.07 5.85
CA GLU A 321 27.78 17.19 7.12
C GLU A 321 26.37 16.65 6.97
N PHE A 322 25.68 17.02 5.88
CA PHE A 322 24.35 16.48 5.60
C PHE A 322 24.40 14.95 5.47
N ASN A 323 25.35 14.41 4.70
CA ASN A 323 25.51 12.96 4.51
C ASN A 323 25.84 12.22 5.82
N HIS A 324 26.47 12.88 6.78
CA HIS A 324 26.70 12.34 8.12
C HIS A 324 25.41 12.31 8.95
N LEU A 325 24.67 13.43 8.97
CA LEU A 325 23.45 13.60 9.77
C LEU A 325 22.20 12.92 9.17
N ASN A 326 22.23 12.60 7.88
CA ASN A 326 21.18 11.92 7.12
C ASN A 326 21.40 10.40 7.05
N LYS A 327 21.97 9.83 8.11
CA LYS A 327 22.15 8.38 8.29
C LYS A 327 21.60 7.93 9.63
N PHE A 328 21.07 6.72 9.67
CA PHE A 328 20.57 6.13 10.91
C PHE A 328 21.70 5.97 11.93
N ASP A 329 21.54 6.60 13.09
CA ASP A 329 22.47 6.46 14.21
C ASP A 329 21.98 5.33 15.12
N SER A 330 22.69 4.21 15.13
CA SER A 330 22.33 3.04 15.94
C SER A 330 22.42 3.27 17.45
N LYS A 331 23.22 4.25 17.90
CA LYS A 331 23.32 4.59 19.32
C LYS A 331 22.13 5.44 19.77
N LYS A 332 21.70 6.39 18.93
CA LYS A 332 20.51 7.21 19.20
C LYS A 332 19.20 6.48 18.89
N GLY A 333 19.23 5.54 17.96
CA GLY A 333 18.08 4.80 17.47
C GLY A 333 17.22 5.56 16.46
N PHE A 334 17.76 6.61 15.83
CA PHE A 334 17.06 7.46 14.87
C PHE A 334 18.03 8.19 13.92
N THR A 335 17.50 8.76 12.85
CA THR A 335 18.25 9.59 11.89
C THR A 335 18.13 11.07 12.26
N PRO A 336 19.21 11.80 12.61
CA PRO A 336 19.14 13.20 13.05
C PRO A 336 18.43 14.15 12.08
N ILE A 337 18.70 14.06 10.78
CA ILE A 337 17.98 14.80 9.73
C ILE A 337 17.35 13.78 8.80
N VAL A 338 16.03 13.78 8.66
CA VAL A 338 15.30 12.76 7.90
C VAL A 338 14.29 13.36 6.93
N ASP A 339 14.19 12.76 5.74
CA ASP A 339 13.16 13.06 4.75
C ASP A 339 11.77 12.68 5.31
N GLY A 340 10.78 13.56 5.21
CA GLY A 340 9.42 13.29 5.67
C GLY A 340 8.77 12.06 5.03
N ASN A 341 9.05 11.76 3.76
CA ASN A 341 8.58 10.53 3.11
C ASN A 341 9.20 9.29 3.76
N GLN A 342 10.52 9.30 4.01
CA GLN A 342 11.17 8.22 4.75
C GLN A 342 10.57 8.08 6.15
N PHE A 343 10.36 9.20 6.83
CA PHE A 343 9.84 9.22 8.18
C PHE A 343 8.47 8.53 8.27
N ILE A 344 7.57 8.74 7.31
CA ILE A 344 6.21 8.15 7.36
C ILE A 344 6.09 6.80 6.65
N LEU A 345 6.95 6.50 5.67
CA LEU A 345 6.89 5.26 4.88
C LEU A 345 7.73 4.11 5.46
N THR A 346 8.48 4.31 6.56
CA THR A 346 9.26 3.26 7.23
C THR A 346 9.07 3.26 8.76
N ASP A 347 9.49 2.19 9.42
CA ASP A 347 9.51 2.05 10.88
C ASP A 347 10.89 2.34 11.50
N THR A 348 11.86 2.77 10.67
CA THR A 348 13.27 2.97 11.10
C THR A 348 13.36 3.88 12.32
N GLU A 349 12.53 4.92 12.34
CA GLU A 349 12.51 5.93 13.41
C GLU A 349 11.68 5.51 14.63
N GLU A 350 10.92 4.41 14.56
CA GLU A 350 10.04 3.89 15.62
C GLU A 350 10.74 2.90 16.56
N ARG A 351 11.98 2.51 16.25
CA ARG A 351 12.71 1.42 16.93
C ARG A 351 12.96 1.67 18.42
N VAL A 352 13.13 2.93 18.82
CA VAL A 352 13.42 3.31 20.21
C VAL A 352 12.24 4.09 20.80
N LYS A 353 11.72 3.59 21.94
CA LYS A 353 10.59 4.15 22.69
C LYS A 353 10.95 5.33 23.61
N ALA A 354 12.19 5.79 23.62
CA ALA A 354 12.57 6.98 24.36
C ALA A 354 11.94 8.23 23.70
N PRO A 355 11.26 9.11 24.46
CA PRO A 355 10.74 10.37 23.95
C PRO A 355 11.83 11.26 23.36
N ARG A 356 11.48 12.00 22.30
CA ARG A 356 12.38 12.91 21.58
C ARG A 356 11.74 14.28 21.42
N LYS A 357 12.55 15.28 21.13
CA LYS A 357 12.12 16.59 20.63
C LYS A 357 12.31 16.64 19.12
N LEU A 358 11.20 16.75 18.41
CA LEU A 358 11.14 16.73 16.95
C LEU A 358 10.79 18.11 16.42
N VAL A 359 11.46 18.54 15.35
CA VAL A 359 11.05 19.69 14.56
C VAL A 359 10.68 19.21 13.17
N ILE A 360 9.48 19.55 12.72
CA ILE A 360 8.98 19.22 11.39
C ILE A 360 8.98 20.50 10.57
N TYR A 361 9.70 20.48 9.45
CA TYR A 361 9.82 21.64 8.56
C TYR A 361 9.15 21.37 7.21
N GLY A 362 8.04 22.07 6.94
CA GLY A 362 7.28 21.93 5.70
C GLY A 362 5.79 22.20 5.89
N GLY A 363 5.10 22.68 4.86
CA GLY A 363 3.69 23.11 4.95
C GLY A 363 2.65 22.16 4.35
N GLY A 364 3.10 21.07 3.71
CA GLY A 364 2.24 20.16 2.95
C GLY A 364 1.62 19.04 3.79
N GLY A 365 0.74 18.23 3.20
CA GLY A 365 0.11 17.13 3.95
C GLY A 365 1.07 16.00 4.34
N THR A 366 2.20 15.81 3.66
CA THR A 366 3.30 14.95 4.17
C THR A 366 3.84 15.48 5.51
N ALA A 367 3.97 16.80 5.68
CA ALA A 367 4.37 17.39 6.95
C ALA A 367 3.29 17.21 8.03
N ALA A 368 2.01 17.32 7.67
CA ALA A 368 0.90 17.01 8.57
C ALA A 368 0.95 15.54 9.04
N ALA A 369 1.23 14.61 8.12
CA ALA A 369 1.42 13.20 8.43
C ALA A 369 2.64 12.97 9.34
N CYS A 370 3.76 13.66 9.09
CA CYS A 370 4.91 13.64 9.98
C CYS A 370 4.56 14.15 11.37
N TYR A 371 3.71 15.19 11.50
CA TYR A 371 3.30 15.73 12.80
C TYR A 371 2.50 14.73 13.59
N ARG A 372 1.53 14.07 12.95
CA ARG A 372 0.75 13.00 13.58
C ARG A 372 1.64 11.87 14.05
N LYS A 373 2.45 11.30 13.16
CA LYS A 373 3.34 10.18 13.48
C LYS A 373 4.38 10.56 14.53
N GLY A 374 4.95 11.76 14.43
CA GLY A 374 5.89 12.30 15.40
C GLY A 374 5.25 12.39 16.78
N PHE A 375 4.03 12.92 16.87
CA PHE A 375 3.31 13.09 18.13
C PHE A 375 3.02 11.74 18.81
N PHE A 376 2.45 10.78 18.07
CA PHE A 376 2.08 9.47 18.60
C PHE A 376 3.27 8.48 18.70
N GLY A 377 4.37 8.75 18.00
CA GLY A 377 5.53 7.86 17.88
C GLY A 377 5.37 6.72 16.86
N HIS A 378 4.15 6.49 16.37
CA HIS A 378 3.81 5.52 15.34
C HIS A 378 2.57 6.00 14.58
N ASP A 379 2.21 5.33 13.48
CA ASP A 379 1.00 5.68 12.72
C ASP A 379 -0.06 4.57 12.67
N LYS A 380 0.19 3.46 13.37
CA LYS A 380 -0.74 2.33 13.47
C LYS A 380 -2.00 2.71 14.26
N ARG A 381 -3.15 2.75 13.57
CA ARG A 381 -4.50 2.95 14.15
C ARG A 381 -4.66 4.27 14.91
N THR A 382 -4.00 5.33 14.46
CA THR A 382 -4.00 6.66 15.12
C THR A 382 -5.16 7.55 14.67
N GLU A 383 -5.98 7.11 13.71
CA GLU A 383 -7.00 7.93 13.04
C GLU A 383 -8.03 8.54 13.98
N ASN A 384 -8.31 7.87 15.10
CA ASN A 384 -9.27 8.31 16.12
C ASN A 384 -8.59 8.61 17.47
N MET A 385 -7.26 8.59 17.55
CA MET A 385 -6.53 8.92 18.78
C MET A 385 -6.55 10.42 19.03
N GLU A 386 -6.76 10.81 20.29
CA GLU A 386 -6.73 12.20 20.71
C GLU A 386 -5.29 12.71 20.91
N PHE A 387 -5.04 13.97 20.57
CA PHE A 387 -3.75 14.66 20.77
C PHE A 387 -3.59 15.19 22.21
N ASN A 388 -3.60 14.26 23.17
CA ASN A 388 -3.44 14.56 24.59
C ASN A 388 -2.09 14.02 25.10
N LYS A 389 -1.71 14.39 26.34
CA LYS A 389 -0.43 13.96 26.94
C LYS A 389 -0.32 12.44 27.10
N THR A 390 -1.44 11.74 27.28
CA THR A 390 -1.48 10.28 27.44
C THR A 390 -1.05 9.55 26.16
N ASN A 391 -1.45 10.09 25.01
CA ASN A 391 -1.11 9.53 23.69
C ASN A 391 0.18 10.11 23.10
N GLN A 392 0.85 11.03 23.80
CA GLN A 392 2.02 11.74 23.30
C GLN A 392 3.30 10.95 23.58
N GLN A 393 4.00 10.52 22.51
CA GLN A 393 5.31 9.90 22.60
C GLN A 393 6.44 10.93 22.56
N ASN A 394 6.34 11.94 21.68
CA ASN A 394 7.40 12.92 21.46
C ASN A 394 6.90 14.36 21.66
N SER A 395 7.83 15.26 21.97
CA SER A 395 7.59 16.71 21.87
C SER A 395 7.79 17.12 20.41
N VAL A 396 6.82 17.81 19.81
CA VAL A 396 6.83 18.10 18.37
C VAL A 396 6.50 19.56 18.12
N ILE A 397 7.32 20.22 17.31
CA ILE A 397 7.07 21.57 16.81
C ILE A 397 6.98 21.50 15.28
N TRP A 398 5.94 22.11 14.71
CA TRP A 398 5.69 22.13 13.27
C TRP A 398 5.88 23.55 12.72
N ILE A 399 6.86 23.69 11.83
CA ILE A 399 7.28 24.97 11.26
C ILE A 399 7.17 24.96 9.75
N ALA A 400 6.65 26.03 9.16
CA ALA A 400 6.59 26.20 7.72
C ALA A 400 6.56 27.67 7.32
N LYS A 401 6.91 27.97 6.05
CA LYS A 401 6.68 29.29 5.46
C LYS A 401 5.19 29.61 5.30
N GLN A 402 4.39 28.57 5.03
CA GLN A 402 2.95 28.63 4.83
C GLN A 402 2.33 27.25 5.12
N PHE A 403 1.04 27.21 5.48
CA PHE A 403 0.30 25.98 5.85
C PHE A 403 -0.92 25.70 4.95
N ASP A 404 -1.18 26.57 3.98
CA ASP A 404 -2.27 26.45 3.00
C ASP A 404 -2.18 25.19 2.14
N LYS A 405 -0.98 24.62 1.97
CA LYS A 405 -0.71 23.39 1.22
C LYS A 405 -0.91 22.09 2.02
N ALA A 406 -1.28 22.16 3.29
CA ALA A 406 -1.46 20.98 4.13
C ALA A 406 -2.65 20.10 3.69
N GLY A 407 -3.55 20.68 2.90
CA GLY A 407 -4.77 20.05 2.40
C GLY A 407 -5.96 20.23 3.33
N THR A 408 -7.14 19.85 2.83
CA THR A 408 -8.42 20.00 3.53
C THR A 408 -8.88 18.72 4.21
N GLY A 409 -8.03 17.70 4.20
CA GLY A 409 -8.41 16.38 4.68
C GLY A 409 -8.52 16.23 6.17
N LYS A 410 -9.29 15.23 6.63
CA LYS A 410 -9.60 15.07 8.06
C LYS A 410 -8.33 14.96 8.89
N LEU A 411 -7.41 14.08 8.49
CA LEU A 411 -6.18 13.86 9.24
C LEU A 411 -5.28 15.11 9.24
N ALA A 412 -5.19 15.79 8.10
CA ALA A 412 -4.38 17.01 7.96
C ALA A 412 -4.97 18.20 8.72
N THR A 413 -6.27 18.44 8.59
CA THR A 413 -7.00 19.50 9.30
C THR A 413 -7.05 19.27 10.80
N THR A 414 -7.19 18.02 11.25
CA THR A 414 -7.08 17.67 12.67
C THR A 414 -5.67 17.94 13.19
N ALA A 415 -4.63 17.55 12.45
CA ALA A 415 -3.25 17.83 12.80
C ALA A 415 -2.97 19.35 12.88
N LEU A 416 -3.35 20.10 11.85
CA LEU A 416 -3.21 21.56 11.80
C LEU A 416 -3.97 22.26 12.94
N GLY A 417 -5.25 21.93 13.11
CA GLY A 417 -6.10 22.55 14.12
C GLY A 417 -5.60 22.28 15.53
N THR A 418 -5.11 21.06 15.77
CA THR A 418 -4.54 20.68 17.07
C THR A 418 -3.16 21.30 17.30
N ALA A 419 -2.27 21.27 16.30
CA ALA A 419 -0.96 21.93 16.41
C ALA A 419 -1.12 23.43 16.72
N LYS A 420 -2.09 24.08 16.08
CA LYS A 420 -2.44 25.48 16.35
C LYS A 420 -2.96 25.69 17.77
N SER A 421 -3.90 24.87 18.26
CA SER A 421 -4.46 25.03 19.60
C SER A 421 -3.44 24.76 20.71
N ARG A 422 -2.44 23.91 20.43
CA ARG A 422 -1.35 23.57 21.35
C ARG A 422 -0.18 24.56 21.31
N GLY A 423 -0.16 25.49 20.34
CA GLY A 423 0.99 26.38 20.12
C GLY A 423 2.21 25.68 19.53
N ASP A 424 2.04 24.50 18.94
CA ASP A 424 3.09 23.73 18.29
C ASP A 424 3.39 24.25 16.87
N LEU A 425 2.54 25.13 16.32
CA LEU A 425 2.59 25.61 14.94
C LEU A 425 3.23 27.00 14.84
N ILE A 426 4.31 27.12 14.05
CA ILE A 426 5.07 28.38 13.88
C ILE A 426 5.26 28.68 12.39
N GLN A 427 4.93 29.90 11.97
CA GLN A 427 5.24 30.37 10.63
C GLN A 427 6.64 30.99 10.60
N ALA A 428 7.60 30.31 9.98
CA ALA A 428 8.98 30.77 9.89
C ALA A 428 9.77 30.07 8.77
N GLU A 429 10.90 30.67 8.39
CA GLU A 429 11.87 30.10 7.46
C GLU A 429 13.11 29.59 8.21
N LEU A 430 13.51 28.34 7.93
CA LEU A 430 14.76 27.76 8.43
C LEU A 430 15.94 28.37 7.70
N ILE A 431 16.90 28.93 8.46
CA ILE A 431 18.07 29.62 7.90
C ILE A 431 19.42 29.03 8.34
N LYS A 432 19.45 28.21 9.41
CA LYS A 432 20.69 27.59 9.90
C LYS A 432 20.42 26.31 10.67
N ILE A 433 21.32 25.34 10.55
CA ILE A 433 21.35 24.09 11.31
C ILE A 433 22.76 23.93 11.90
N GLU A 434 22.86 23.68 13.20
CA GLU A 434 24.13 23.45 13.88
C GLU A 434 24.06 22.21 14.76
N GLN A 435 24.97 21.25 14.57
CA GLN A 435 25.10 20.11 15.47
C GLN A 435 25.79 20.55 16.77
N GLN A 436 25.16 20.25 17.90
CA GLN A 436 25.68 20.54 19.23
C GLN A 436 26.57 19.40 19.75
N ILE A 437 27.41 19.70 20.74
CA ILE A 437 28.35 18.75 21.36
C ILE A 437 27.62 17.55 22.00
N ASN A 438 26.44 17.78 22.57
CA ASN A 438 25.57 16.75 23.14
C ASN A 438 24.89 15.87 22.06
N GLY A 439 25.08 16.19 20.77
CA GLY A 439 24.49 15.49 19.65
C GLY A 439 23.11 15.98 19.23
N SER A 440 22.54 17.01 19.86
CA SER A 440 21.30 17.67 19.41
C SER A 440 21.56 18.58 18.21
N LEU A 441 20.49 19.07 17.59
CA LEU A 441 20.52 20.05 16.51
C LEU A 441 19.96 21.38 17.04
N LEU A 442 20.71 22.46 16.83
CA LEU A 442 20.23 23.82 17.04
C LEU A 442 19.79 24.39 15.69
N LEU A 443 18.49 24.65 15.57
CA LEU A 443 17.87 25.18 14.36
C LEU A 443 17.59 26.65 14.52
N THR A 444 18.02 27.49 13.57
CA THR A 444 17.72 28.93 13.56
C THR A 444 16.69 29.24 12.50
N PHE A 445 15.66 29.99 12.90
CA PHE A 445 14.55 30.39 12.05
C PHE A 445 14.41 31.91 12.01
N THR A 446 13.79 32.41 10.96
CA THR A 446 13.38 33.83 10.85
C THR A 446 11.88 33.93 10.59
N THR A 447 11.22 34.89 11.24
CA THR A 447 9.82 35.22 10.95
C THR A 447 9.73 36.44 10.04
N GLU A 448 8.81 36.40 9.08
CA GLU A 448 8.39 37.60 8.36
C GLU A 448 7.42 38.40 9.23
N SER A 449 7.72 39.67 9.51
CA SER A 449 6.81 40.58 10.20
C SER A 449 5.90 41.25 9.17
N SER A 450 4.59 41.22 9.41
CA SER A 450 3.60 41.90 8.58
C SER A 450 3.80 43.42 8.58
N ALA A 451 3.91 43.96 7.36
CA ALA A 451 3.74 45.35 6.92
C ALA A 451 3.69 46.46 7.99
N ALA A 452 4.86 46.97 8.38
CA ALA A 452 5.12 48.40 8.68
C ALA A 452 6.57 48.62 9.16
N GLN A 453 7.23 47.61 9.71
CA GLN A 453 8.62 47.68 10.14
C GLN A 453 9.34 46.37 9.79
N LYS A 454 10.25 46.41 8.81
CA LYS A 454 11.13 45.28 8.42
C LYS A 454 12.13 44.94 9.53
N LYS A 455 11.67 44.37 10.64
CA LYS A 455 12.55 43.68 11.61
C LYS A 455 12.30 42.19 11.48
N THR A 456 13.15 41.51 10.71
CA THR A 456 13.27 40.05 10.75
C THR A 456 13.74 39.66 12.16
N LYS A 457 12.92 38.88 12.87
CA LYS A 457 13.27 38.36 14.19
C LYS A 457 13.75 36.93 14.02
N ALA A 458 15.01 36.68 14.37
CA ALA A 458 15.54 35.34 14.44
C ALA A 458 15.20 34.70 15.79
N PHE A 459 14.96 33.40 15.79
CA PHE A 459 14.82 32.60 17.00
C PHE A 459 15.41 31.21 16.78
N THR A 460 15.75 30.52 17.87
CA THR A 460 16.39 29.21 17.82
C THR A 460 15.55 28.15 18.52
N ILE A 461 15.64 26.92 18.03
CA ILE A 461 15.04 25.74 18.64
C ILE A 461 16.09 24.63 18.64
N GLU A 462 16.42 24.14 19.83
CA GLU A 462 17.17 22.89 19.99
C GLU A 462 16.22 21.70 19.84
N CYS A 463 16.59 20.68 19.08
CA CYS A 463 15.83 19.44 18.90
C CYS A 463 16.75 18.23 18.71
N ASP A 464 16.23 17.02 18.92
CA ASP A 464 16.98 15.78 18.68
C ASP A 464 16.98 15.41 17.20
N GLN A 465 15.86 15.67 16.51
CA GLN A 465 15.64 15.26 15.13
C GLN A 465 14.86 16.31 14.33
N LEU A 466 15.36 16.59 13.13
CA LEU A 466 14.73 17.43 12.12
C LEU A 466 14.12 16.56 11.02
N ILE A 467 12.81 16.70 10.80
CA ILE A 467 12.08 16.05 9.72
C ILE A 467 11.73 17.10 8.67
N TYR A 468 12.30 17.00 7.46
CA TYR A 468 12.04 17.99 6.40
C TYR A 468 11.09 17.45 5.34
N SER A 469 10.09 18.24 4.98
CA SER A 469 8.99 17.87 4.08
C SER A 469 8.49 19.07 3.27
N VAL A 470 9.41 19.66 2.49
CA VAL A 470 9.22 20.95 1.80
C VAL A 470 8.78 20.82 0.33
N GLY A 471 7.97 19.79 0.03
CA GLY A 471 7.60 19.42 -1.34
C GLY A 471 8.51 18.34 -1.91
N GLN A 472 8.25 17.95 -3.16
CA GLN A 472 8.94 16.83 -3.81
C GLN A 472 10.09 17.31 -4.70
N ASP A 473 11.10 16.46 -4.81
CA ASP A 473 12.12 16.55 -5.86
C ASP A 473 11.62 15.85 -7.13
N ASP A 474 11.26 16.65 -8.12
CA ASP A 474 10.81 16.24 -9.44
C ASP A 474 11.94 16.23 -10.48
N ASN A 475 13.16 16.64 -10.12
CA ASN A 475 14.29 16.76 -11.07
C ASN A 475 14.60 15.44 -11.78
N ARG A 476 14.54 14.30 -11.07
CA ARG A 476 14.75 12.98 -11.69
C ARG A 476 13.71 12.70 -12.77
N MET A 477 12.45 13.02 -12.51
CA MET A 477 11.36 12.80 -13.48
C MET A 477 11.46 13.75 -14.67
N ARG A 478 11.76 15.03 -14.42
CA ARG A 478 12.04 16.02 -15.47
C ARG A 478 13.21 15.61 -16.35
N ASN A 479 14.26 15.05 -15.76
CA ASN A 479 15.41 14.53 -16.51
C ASN A 479 15.03 13.31 -17.37
N ILE A 480 14.24 12.37 -16.84
CA ILE A 480 13.74 11.22 -17.61
C ILE A 480 12.89 11.71 -18.81
N CYS A 481 12.07 12.74 -18.60
CA CYS A 481 11.09 13.24 -19.57
C CYS A 481 11.55 14.49 -20.34
N LYS A 482 12.84 14.82 -20.30
CA LYS A 482 13.38 16.11 -20.78
C LYS A 482 13.01 16.44 -22.23
N GLU A 483 12.95 15.43 -23.09
CA GLU A 483 12.62 15.59 -24.52
C GLU A 483 11.11 15.73 -24.81
N ILE A 484 10.27 15.59 -23.78
CA ILE A 484 8.80 15.58 -23.90
C ILE A 484 8.18 16.73 -23.10
N GLU A 485 8.77 17.10 -21.97
CA GLU A 485 8.19 18.00 -20.97
C GLU A 485 7.79 19.39 -21.50
N ALA A 486 8.49 19.90 -22.51
CA ALA A 486 8.20 21.21 -23.09
C ALA A 486 6.79 21.27 -23.74
N ASP A 487 6.33 20.15 -24.31
CA ASP A 487 5.14 20.08 -25.18
C ASP A 487 3.98 19.30 -24.55
N VAL A 488 3.85 19.34 -23.21
CA VAL A 488 2.73 18.68 -22.50
C VAL A 488 1.64 19.64 -22.06
N SER A 489 0.39 19.17 -22.12
CA SER A 489 -0.81 19.93 -21.76
C SER A 489 -1.77 19.12 -20.90
N LEU A 490 -2.53 19.80 -20.03
CA LEU A 490 -3.61 19.18 -19.26
C LEU A 490 -4.76 18.81 -20.20
N VAL A 491 -5.31 17.61 -20.00
CA VAL A 491 -6.50 17.13 -20.69
C VAL A 491 -7.67 17.10 -19.71
N TYR A 492 -8.78 17.68 -20.13
CA TYR A 492 -10.02 17.73 -19.36
C TYR A 492 -11.09 16.90 -20.04
N ASP A 493 -12.00 16.35 -19.24
CA ASP A 493 -13.24 15.81 -19.77
C ASP A 493 -14.30 16.89 -20.01
N LYS A 494 -15.45 16.48 -20.53
CA LYS A 494 -16.58 17.38 -20.81
C LYS A 494 -17.18 18.04 -19.55
N ASN A 495 -16.88 17.52 -18.37
CA ASN A 495 -17.35 18.03 -17.08
C ASN A 495 -16.28 18.88 -16.37
N ASN A 496 -15.15 19.17 -17.03
CA ASN A 496 -13.99 19.88 -16.47
C ASN A 496 -13.20 19.09 -15.41
N MET A 497 -13.34 17.76 -15.36
CA MET A 497 -12.43 16.92 -14.60
C MET A 497 -11.10 16.83 -15.34
N VAL A 498 -10.00 17.20 -14.68
CA VAL A 498 -8.66 16.94 -15.23
C VAL A 498 -8.41 15.43 -15.25
N LEU A 499 -8.10 14.87 -16.42
CA LEU A 499 -7.90 13.44 -16.65
C LEU A 499 -6.42 13.05 -16.52
N HIS A 500 -5.55 13.78 -17.19
CA HIS A 500 -4.11 13.53 -17.23
C HIS A 500 -3.39 14.74 -17.85
N VAL A 501 -2.07 14.68 -17.87
CA VAL A 501 -1.23 15.55 -18.71
C VAL A 501 -0.69 14.70 -19.85
N CYS A 502 -0.69 15.18 -21.10
CA CYS A 502 -0.15 14.42 -22.22
C CYS A 502 0.71 15.26 -23.17
N SER A 503 1.57 14.59 -23.94
CA SER A 503 2.29 15.18 -25.07
C SER A 503 1.33 15.64 -26.17
N ALA A 504 1.79 16.58 -27.00
CA ALA A 504 1.02 17.13 -28.13
C ALA A 504 0.51 16.07 -29.12
N ASP A 505 1.28 15.00 -29.34
CA ASP A 505 0.91 13.88 -30.21
C ASP A 505 0.03 12.82 -29.54
N LYS A 506 -0.29 13.01 -28.26
CA LYS A 506 -1.13 12.12 -27.44
C LYS A 506 -0.60 10.68 -27.39
N LYS A 507 0.72 10.52 -27.31
CA LYS A 507 1.39 9.21 -27.14
C LYS A 507 2.08 9.05 -25.80
N VAL A 508 2.34 10.15 -25.08
CA VAL A 508 2.91 10.10 -23.73
C VAL A 508 1.90 10.71 -22.75
N PHE A 509 1.46 9.91 -21.80
CA PHE A 509 0.45 10.27 -20.81
C PHE A 509 1.05 10.25 -19.40
N PHE A 510 0.76 11.26 -18.61
CA PHE A 510 1.22 11.42 -17.24
C PHE A 510 0.00 11.39 -16.32
N PHE A 511 0.04 10.51 -15.31
CA PHE A 511 -1.04 10.33 -14.34
C PHE A 511 -0.57 10.57 -12.91
N GLY A 512 -1.46 11.08 -12.06
CA GLY A 512 -1.21 11.24 -10.63
C GLY A 512 0.02 12.11 -10.32
N ALA A 513 0.94 11.59 -9.52
CA ALA A 513 2.15 12.32 -9.10
C ALA A 513 3.07 12.69 -10.28
N ALA A 514 3.13 11.84 -11.32
CA ALA A 514 3.90 12.14 -12.52
C ALA A 514 3.34 13.37 -13.27
N ALA A 515 2.02 13.52 -13.32
CA ALA A 515 1.38 14.70 -13.92
C ALA A 515 1.71 15.98 -13.14
N MET A 516 1.68 15.89 -11.81
CA MET A 516 2.10 16.99 -10.93
C MET A 516 3.57 17.34 -11.09
N ALA A 517 4.46 16.37 -11.30
CA ALA A 517 5.89 16.63 -11.51
C ALA A 517 6.16 17.49 -12.76
N VAL A 518 5.42 17.27 -13.84
CA VAL A 518 5.62 18.01 -15.10
C VAL A 518 4.81 19.31 -15.21
N ARG A 519 3.69 19.43 -14.48
CA ARG A 519 2.79 20.59 -14.47
C ARG A 519 2.18 20.85 -13.08
N GLU A 520 3.02 21.10 -12.08
CA GLU A 520 2.60 21.18 -10.67
C GLU A 520 1.46 22.17 -10.45
N LYS A 521 1.65 23.42 -10.86
CA LYS A 521 0.72 24.51 -10.56
C LYS A 521 -0.65 24.29 -11.22
N GLU A 522 -0.68 24.11 -12.54
CA GLU A 522 -1.94 23.97 -13.27
C GLU A 522 -2.69 22.69 -12.87
N TYR A 523 -1.96 21.58 -12.68
CA TYR A 523 -2.56 20.30 -12.34
C TYR A 523 -3.11 20.30 -10.91
N MET A 524 -2.38 20.87 -9.95
CA MET A 524 -2.87 21.02 -8.58
C MET A 524 -4.11 21.91 -8.55
N ASP A 525 -4.07 23.10 -9.18
CA ASP A 525 -5.20 24.03 -9.18
C ASP A 525 -6.46 23.39 -9.77
N ALA A 526 -6.32 22.69 -10.90
CA ALA A 526 -7.42 21.95 -11.54
C ALA A 526 -7.96 20.82 -10.66
N THR A 527 -7.06 20.03 -10.06
CA THR A 527 -7.41 18.92 -9.17
C THR A 527 -8.15 19.41 -7.93
N TRP A 528 -7.66 20.47 -7.28
CA TRP A 528 -8.28 21.04 -6.09
C TRP A 528 -9.65 21.65 -6.38
N LYS A 529 -9.79 22.33 -7.54
CA LYS A 529 -11.08 22.85 -7.98
C LYS A 529 -12.11 21.73 -8.15
N TRP A 530 -11.71 20.59 -8.74
CA TRP A 530 -12.56 19.42 -8.92
C TRP A 530 -12.94 18.74 -7.59
N LEU A 531 -11.96 18.49 -6.72
CA LEU A 531 -12.23 17.84 -5.43
C LEU A 531 -13.21 18.67 -4.58
N LYS A 532 -13.07 20.01 -4.62
CA LYS A 532 -14.01 20.93 -3.98
C LYS A 532 -15.41 20.83 -4.56
N SER A 533 -15.57 20.69 -5.88
CA SER A 533 -16.89 20.54 -6.50
C SER A 533 -17.56 19.20 -6.21
N GLU A 534 -16.76 18.13 -6.06
CA GLU A 534 -17.27 16.78 -5.75
C GLU A 534 -17.55 16.57 -4.24
N ASN A 535 -17.30 17.59 -3.41
CA ASN A 535 -17.44 17.54 -1.96
C ASN A 535 -16.74 16.33 -1.33
N ILE A 536 -15.56 16.01 -1.87
CA ILE A 536 -14.67 15.00 -1.31
C ILE A 536 -13.55 15.77 -0.64
N GLY A 537 -13.30 15.45 0.63
CA GLY A 537 -12.12 15.98 1.33
C GLY A 537 -10.90 15.72 0.46
N GLY A 538 -10.24 16.81 0.04
CA GLY A 538 -8.98 16.67 -0.67
C GLY A 538 -7.89 16.34 0.35
N ASP A 539 -7.43 15.10 0.32
CA ASP A 539 -6.62 14.52 1.38
C ASP A 539 -5.23 14.18 0.82
N VAL A 540 -4.20 14.83 1.38
CA VAL A 540 -2.79 14.74 0.98
C VAL A 540 -2.03 13.77 1.90
N GLY A 541 -1.25 12.90 1.28
CA GLY A 541 -0.26 12.01 1.87
C GLY A 541 0.58 11.42 0.73
N PRO A 542 1.75 10.81 1.00
CA PRO A 542 2.60 10.38 -0.06
C PRO A 542 1.96 9.34 -0.99
N GLY A 543 1.75 9.71 -2.26
CA GLY A 543 1.39 8.79 -3.33
C GLY A 543 -0.10 8.56 -3.57
N SER A 544 -0.99 8.99 -2.67
CA SER A 544 -2.43 9.00 -2.93
C SER A 544 -2.75 10.42 -3.35
N MET A 545 -2.57 10.71 -4.63
CA MET A 545 -3.18 11.88 -5.25
C MET A 545 -4.62 11.47 -5.60
N PRO A 546 -5.66 11.77 -4.81
CA PRO A 546 -6.99 11.87 -5.40
C PRO A 546 -6.93 12.90 -6.54
N PRO A 547 -7.58 12.66 -7.70
CA PRO A 547 -8.48 11.56 -8.04
C PRO A 547 -7.88 10.50 -8.97
N SER A 548 -6.62 10.06 -8.83
CA SER A 548 -5.92 9.23 -9.86
C SER A 548 -6.71 8.01 -10.35
N ARG A 549 -7.42 7.30 -9.46
CA ARG A 549 -8.27 6.17 -9.85
C ARG A 549 -9.51 6.58 -10.63
N ALA A 550 -10.19 7.66 -10.22
CA ALA A 550 -11.32 8.18 -10.97
C ALA A 550 -10.87 8.86 -12.27
N GLN A 551 -9.69 9.47 -12.31
CA GLN A 551 -9.08 9.99 -13.54
C GLN A 551 -8.89 8.89 -14.57
N ILE A 552 -8.30 7.77 -14.16
CA ILE A 552 -8.13 6.60 -15.02
C ILE A 552 -9.50 6.04 -15.45
N LYS A 553 -10.46 5.90 -14.53
CA LYS A 553 -11.81 5.43 -14.86
C LYS A 553 -12.55 6.38 -15.81
N SER A 554 -12.46 7.69 -15.61
CA SER A 554 -13.04 8.72 -16.46
C SER A 554 -12.38 8.71 -17.83
N TYR A 555 -11.05 8.69 -17.87
CA TYR A 555 -10.29 8.56 -19.12
C TYR A 555 -10.74 7.35 -19.92
N ASN A 556 -10.78 6.17 -19.29
CA ASN A 556 -11.23 4.93 -19.91
C ASN A 556 -12.69 5.03 -20.39
N PHE A 557 -13.59 5.59 -19.58
CA PHE A 557 -14.98 5.81 -19.97
C PHE A 557 -15.09 6.68 -21.22
N TRP A 558 -14.33 7.76 -21.32
CA TRP A 558 -14.32 8.64 -22.48
C TRP A 558 -13.66 8.00 -23.71
N CYS A 559 -12.80 7.01 -23.52
CA CYS A 559 -12.27 6.13 -24.57
C CYS A 559 -13.20 4.95 -24.92
N GLY A 560 -14.43 4.91 -24.40
CA GLY A 560 -15.44 3.88 -24.70
C GLY A 560 -15.39 2.64 -23.79
N LEU A 561 -14.51 2.62 -22.79
CA LEU A 561 -14.40 1.53 -21.81
C LEU A 561 -15.28 1.82 -20.59
N HIS A 562 -16.51 1.31 -20.61
CA HIS A 562 -17.46 1.51 -19.52
C HIS A 562 -17.17 0.63 -18.30
N PRO A 563 -17.31 1.14 -17.07
CA PRO A 563 -17.12 0.35 -15.86
C PRO A 563 -18.25 -0.66 -15.64
N ASN A 564 -17.91 -1.86 -15.14
CA ASN A 564 -18.88 -2.89 -14.75
C ASN A 564 -19.45 -2.67 -13.33
N SER A 565 -18.80 -1.82 -12.56
CA SER A 565 -19.20 -1.38 -11.22
C SER A 565 -18.61 -0.02 -10.93
N ILE A 566 -19.25 0.74 -10.03
CA ILE A 566 -18.76 2.06 -9.63
C ILE A 566 -18.76 2.21 -8.12
N ASN A 567 -17.72 2.85 -7.56
CA ASN A 567 -17.70 3.12 -6.13
C ASN A 567 -18.61 4.32 -5.81
N ALA A 568 -19.56 4.15 -4.91
CA ALA A 568 -20.48 5.18 -4.47
C ALA A 568 -19.80 6.34 -3.74
N ASN A 569 -18.54 6.20 -3.31
CA ASN A 569 -17.73 7.28 -2.74
C ASN A 569 -16.67 7.83 -3.73
N MET A 570 -16.72 7.44 -5.00
CA MET A 570 -15.81 7.95 -6.02
C MET A 570 -16.00 9.45 -6.28
N ASP A 571 -14.88 10.11 -6.58
CA ASP A 571 -14.67 11.50 -7.00
C ASP A 571 -15.04 11.77 -8.46
N SER A 572 -16.18 11.21 -8.88
CA SER A 572 -16.87 11.62 -10.10
C SER A 572 -18.35 11.25 -10.02
N GLN A 573 -19.19 12.20 -9.62
CA GLN A 573 -20.66 12.08 -9.62
C GLN A 573 -21.18 11.72 -11.01
N TYR A 574 -20.58 12.29 -12.06
CA TYR A 574 -20.97 12.05 -13.44
C TYR A 574 -20.83 10.58 -13.82
N LEU A 575 -19.71 9.94 -13.47
CA LEU A 575 -19.52 8.52 -13.73
C LEU A 575 -20.48 7.64 -12.94
N VAL A 576 -20.84 8.03 -11.71
CA VAL A 576 -21.86 7.30 -10.93
C VAL A 576 -23.21 7.36 -11.64
N ILE A 577 -23.63 8.55 -12.09
CA ILE A 577 -24.87 8.74 -12.86
C ILE A 577 -24.83 7.89 -14.15
N LYS A 578 -23.76 8.00 -14.95
CA LYS A 578 -23.64 7.24 -16.21
C LYS A 578 -23.60 5.73 -16.02
N TYR A 579 -23.04 5.26 -14.91
CA TYR A 579 -23.10 3.85 -14.56
C TYR A 579 -24.55 3.40 -14.27
N LEU A 580 -25.30 4.19 -13.48
CA LEU A 580 -26.69 3.89 -13.13
C LEU A 580 -27.59 3.93 -14.37
N GLU A 581 -27.45 4.95 -15.22
CA GLU A 581 -28.18 5.06 -16.50
C GLU A 581 -27.94 3.82 -17.38
N LYS A 582 -26.68 3.40 -17.53
CA LYS A 582 -26.32 2.19 -18.29
C LYS A 582 -26.90 0.91 -17.66
N SER A 583 -27.10 0.92 -16.34
CA SER A 583 -27.69 -0.18 -15.59
C SER A 583 -29.23 -0.23 -15.69
N GLY A 584 -29.85 0.63 -16.51
CA GLY A 584 -31.29 0.68 -16.73
C GLY A 584 -32.05 1.64 -15.80
N VAL A 585 -31.34 2.45 -15.01
CA VAL A 585 -31.96 3.44 -14.12
C VAL A 585 -32.34 4.69 -14.92
N GLU A 586 -33.54 5.21 -14.70
CA GLU A 586 -33.99 6.45 -15.34
C GLU A 586 -33.06 7.63 -14.98
N PRO A 587 -32.66 8.48 -15.95
CA PRO A 587 -31.70 9.58 -15.71
C PRO A 587 -32.09 10.49 -14.53
N LYS A 588 -33.38 10.78 -14.35
CA LYS A 588 -33.88 11.61 -13.25
C LYS A 588 -33.67 10.95 -11.89
N VAL A 589 -33.96 9.65 -11.79
CA VAL A 589 -33.77 8.87 -10.55
C VAL A 589 -32.27 8.75 -10.22
N ALA A 590 -31.44 8.50 -11.23
CA ALA A 590 -29.99 8.45 -11.06
C ALA A 590 -29.43 9.79 -10.53
N ALA A 591 -29.88 10.92 -11.08
CA ALA A 591 -29.48 12.24 -10.61
C ALA A 591 -29.91 12.51 -9.16
N CYS A 592 -31.17 12.23 -8.80
CA CYS A 592 -31.68 12.41 -7.44
C CYS A 592 -30.97 11.51 -6.41
N PHE A 593 -30.66 10.26 -6.78
CA PHE A 593 -29.86 9.36 -5.93
C PHE A 593 -28.47 9.93 -5.66
N VAL A 594 -27.80 10.45 -6.69
CA VAL A 594 -26.45 11.00 -6.55
C VAL A 594 -26.44 12.30 -5.74
N GLU A 595 -27.46 13.15 -5.88
CA GLU A 595 -27.62 14.34 -5.04
C GLU A 595 -27.72 13.98 -3.54
N ASP A 596 -28.59 13.04 -3.19
CA ASP A 596 -28.70 12.55 -1.81
C ASP A 596 -27.42 11.85 -1.32
N LEU A 597 -26.71 11.14 -2.21
CA LEU A 597 -25.43 10.51 -1.91
C LEU A 597 -24.36 11.56 -1.57
N LEU A 598 -24.31 12.67 -2.29
CA LEU A 598 -23.40 13.77 -2.01
C LEU A 598 -23.70 14.45 -0.66
N GLU A 599 -24.98 14.57 -0.29
CA GLU A 599 -25.38 15.04 1.03
C GLU A 599 -24.99 14.05 2.13
N ALA A 600 -25.24 12.75 1.92
CA ALA A 600 -24.82 11.71 2.86
C ALA A 600 -23.31 11.72 3.10
N ARG A 601 -22.50 12.00 2.06
CA ARG A 601 -21.04 12.16 2.19
C ARG A 601 -20.65 13.33 3.10
N LYS A 602 -21.48 14.37 3.29
CA LYS A 602 -21.17 15.47 4.23
C LYS A 602 -21.21 15.05 5.69
N THR A 603 -22.00 14.03 6.01
CA THR A 603 -22.16 13.54 7.40
C THR A 603 -20.91 12.86 7.93
N SER A 604 -19.97 12.47 7.06
CA SER A 604 -18.75 11.78 7.43
C SER A 604 -17.60 12.12 6.48
N THR A 605 -16.46 12.46 7.06
CA THR A 605 -15.20 12.64 6.32
C THR A 605 -14.67 11.36 5.66
N CYS A 606 -15.28 10.20 5.95
CA CYS A 606 -15.01 8.92 5.28
C CYS A 606 -15.96 8.63 4.09
N GLY A 607 -16.76 9.61 3.66
CA GLY A 607 -17.83 9.41 2.68
C GLY A 607 -19.05 8.68 3.26
N ALA A 608 -19.99 8.32 2.40
CA ALA A 608 -21.21 7.62 2.80
C ALA A 608 -20.87 6.18 3.24
N SER A 609 -21.38 5.77 4.40
CA SER A 609 -21.18 4.40 4.91
C SER A 609 -22.02 3.39 4.14
N HIS A 610 -21.69 2.10 4.24
CA HIS A 610 -22.48 1.03 3.61
C HIS A 610 -23.97 1.10 3.98
N SER A 611 -24.30 1.35 5.26
CA SER A 611 -25.70 1.47 5.71
C SER A 611 -26.40 2.69 5.12
N MET A 612 -25.69 3.82 4.99
CA MET A 612 -26.21 5.02 4.34
C MET A 612 -26.49 4.76 2.86
N ILE A 613 -25.53 4.16 2.13
CA ILE A 613 -25.70 3.83 0.71
C ILE A 613 -26.89 2.87 0.52
N LEU A 614 -27.00 1.85 1.37
CA LEU A 614 -28.12 0.91 1.32
C LEU A 614 -29.48 1.59 1.57
N ALA A 615 -29.53 2.52 2.53
CA ALA A 615 -30.75 3.28 2.79
C ALA A 615 -31.13 4.17 1.60
N LEU A 616 -30.13 4.78 0.92
CA LEU A 616 -30.36 5.57 -0.29
C LEU A 616 -30.83 4.71 -1.47
N LEU A 617 -30.26 3.52 -1.67
CA LEU A 617 -30.74 2.60 -2.72
C LEU A 617 -32.22 2.27 -2.52
N LYS A 618 -32.63 1.98 -1.28
CA LYS A 618 -34.04 1.73 -0.93
C LYS A 618 -34.93 2.98 -1.12
N LYS A 619 -34.46 4.15 -0.70
CA LYS A 619 -35.18 5.43 -0.86
C LYS A 619 -35.53 5.70 -2.33
N HIS A 620 -34.61 5.37 -3.24
CA HIS A 620 -34.76 5.61 -4.68
C HIS A 620 -35.24 4.38 -5.47
N GLN A 621 -35.67 3.31 -4.79
CA GLN A 621 -36.13 2.06 -5.42
C GLN A 621 -35.10 1.42 -6.37
N LEU A 622 -33.81 1.61 -6.07
CA LEU A 622 -32.69 1.07 -6.86
C LEU A 622 -32.21 -0.28 -6.34
N ASP A 623 -32.63 -0.68 -5.13
CA ASP A 623 -32.18 -1.90 -4.49
C ASP A 623 -32.70 -3.17 -5.17
N GLU A 624 -33.63 -3.09 -6.12
CA GLU A 624 -34.03 -4.22 -6.97
C GLU A 624 -33.08 -4.45 -8.16
N ILE A 625 -32.39 -3.41 -8.62
CA ILE A 625 -31.51 -3.42 -9.81
C ILE A 625 -30.03 -3.47 -9.40
N ILE A 626 -29.69 -2.75 -8.33
CA ILE A 626 -28.33 -2.51 -7.88
C ILE A 626 -28.09 -3.19 -6.53
N GLU A 627 -26.95 -3.86 -6.40
CA GLU A 627 -26.44 -4.36 -5.13
C GLU A 627 -25.17 -3.61 -4.71
N ILE A 628 -24.87 -3.67 -3.41
CA ILE A 628 -23.60 -3.18 -2.87
C ILE A 628 -22.65 -4.37 -2.73
N LYS A 629 -21.54 -4.33 -3.47
CA LYS A 629 -20.40 -5.22 -3.27
C LYS A 629 -19.35 -4.53 -2.40
N GLY A 630 -18.80 -5.26 -1.42
CA GLY A 630 -17.85 -4.69 -0.47
C GLY A 630 -18.47 -3.52 0.31
N HIS A 631 -17.75 -2.41 0.42
CA HIS A 631 -18.15 -1.28 1.27
C HIS A 631 -18.90 -0.13 0.60
N GLY A 632 -19.11 -0.21 -0.71
CA GLY A 632 -19.79 0.86 -1.43
C GLY A 632 -19.73 0.75 -2.95
N HIS A 633 -19.34 -0.40 -3.51
CA HIS A 633 -19.40 -0.56 -4.96
C HIS A 633 -20.81 -0.91 -5.39
N LEU A 634 -21.40 -0.03 -6.17
CA LEU A 634 -22.64 -0.27 -6.87
C LEU A 634 -22.34 -1.22 -8.03
N ALA A 635 -23.02 -2.35 -8.04
CA ALA A 635 -22.96 -3.37 -9.08
C ALA A 635 -24.38 -3.75 -9.51
N LEU A 636 -24.58 -4.10 -10.78
CA LEU A 636 -25.80 -4.76 -11.22
C LEU A 636 -26.00 -6.05 -10.44
N LYS A 637 -27.21 -6.25 -9.92
CA LYS A 637 -27.59 -7.51 -9.28
C LYS A 637 -27.45 -8.65 -10.26
N THR A 638 -26.58 -9.59 -9.92
CA THR A 638 -26.54 -10.92 -10.53
C THR A 638 -27.20 -11.89 -9.56
N ASP A 639 -28.09 -12.77 -10.04
CA ASP A 639 -28.75 -13.81 -9.24
C ASP A 639 -27.72 -14.66 -8.48
N SER A 640 -27.36 -14.24 -7.27
CA SER A 640 -26.41 -14.94 -6.42
C SER A 640 -26.84 -14.77 -4.98
N LYS A 641 -27.00 -15.92 -4.31
CA LYS A 641 -27.55 -16.00 -2.95
C LYS A 641 -26.63 -15.28 -1.98
N PRO A 642 -27.17 -14.45 -1.07
CA PRO A 642 -26.35 -13.81 -0.04
C PRO A 642 -25.78 -14.87 0.91
N VAL A 643 -24.47 -14.83 1.12
CA VAL A 643 -23.80 -15.64 2.15
C VAL A 643 -24.08 -14.99 3.51
N PRO A 644 -24.66 -15.70 4.49
CA PRO A 644 -24.91 -15.15 5.82
C PRO A 644 -23.59 -14.80 6.52
N THR A 645 -23.54 -13.65 7.18
CA THR A 645 -22.46 -13.32 8.13
C THR A 645 -22.94 -13.48 9.56
N GLN A 646 -22.29 -14.36 10.34
CA GLN A 646 -21.68 -14.06 11.65
C GLN A 646 -21.25 -15.32 12.42
N SER A 647 -20.09 -15.25 13.07
CA SER A 647 -19.93 -15.67 14.48
C SER A 647 -18.79 -14.86 15.12
N LYS A 648 -18.97 -14.45 16.37
CA LYS A 648 -17.91 -13.84 17.20
C LYS A 648 -17.05 -14.96 17.78
N GLN A 649 -15.92 -15.24 17.16
CA GLN A 649 -14.81 -15.90 17.85
C GLN A 649 -13.79 -14.85 18.30
N LYS A 650 -13.25 -15.02 19.51
CA LYS A 650 -12.21 -14.15 20.05
C LYS A 650 -11.00 -14.20 19.13
N LEU A 651 -10.69 -13.04 18.56
CA LEU A 651 -9.58 -12.82 17.64
C LEU A 651 -8.25 -13.10 18.33
N LEU A 652 -7.45 -13.93 17.68
CA LEU A 652 -6.05 -14.14 17.99
C LEU A 652 -5.26 -13.62 16.80
N SER A 653 -4.74 -12.39 16.89
CA SER A 653 -3.99 -11.80 15.78
C SER A 653 -2.55 -12.33 15.79
N TRP A 654 -2.28 -13.37 15.01
CA TRP A 654 -0.96 -13.99 14.92
C TRP A 654 -0.28 -13.65 13.60
N LEU A 655 0.55 -12.62 13.64
CA LEU A 655 1.47 -12.31 12.55
C LEU A 655 2.88 -12.39 13.14
N GLY A 656 3.60 -13.48 12.82
CA GLY A 656 4.98 -13.66 13.23
C GLY A 656 5.96 -12.72 12.50
N PRO A 657 7.24 -12.68 12.92
CA PRO A 657 8.25 -11.75 12.41
C PRO A 657 8.74 -12.02 10.97
N GLN A 658 8.19 -13.02 10.24
CA GLN A 658 8.61 -13.36 8.87
C GLN A 658 8.01 -12.42 7.81
N ARG A 659 8.26 -11.11 7.95
CA ARG A 659 7.75 -10.09 7.03
C ARG A 659 8.80 -9.11 6.53
N THR A 660 10.05 -9.54 6.44
CA THR A 660 11.07 -8.76 5.74
C THR A 660 11.06 -9.13 4.26
N SER A 661 10.31 -8.36 3.46
CA SER A 661 10.54 -8.36 2.01
C SER A 661 11.84 -7.60 1.76
N LYS A 662 12.80 -8.21 1.04
CA LYS A 662 14.10 -7.62 0.68
C LYS A 662 14.02 -6.35 -0.17
N ASP A 663 12.82 -5.94 -0.56
CA ASP A 663 12.61 -4.81 -1.47
C ASP A 663 12.85 -3.44 -0.78
N ALA A 664 13.11 -3.36 0.53
CA ALA A 664 13.13 -2.14 1.36
C ALA A 664 14.17 -1.06 0.99
N ASP A 665 14.99 -1.28 -0.03
CA ASP A 665 16.07 -0.39 -0.47
C ASP A 665 15.64 0.62 -1.55
N VAL A 666 14.37 1.04 -1.56
CA VAL A 666 13.87 1.99 -2.58
C VAL A 666 14.33 3.40 -2.26
N LEU A 667 14.93 4.08 -3.24
CA LEU A 667 15.31 5.49 -3.14
C LEU A 667 14.07 6.41 -3.27
N VAL A 668 13.20 6.43 -2.25
CA VAL A 668 12.17 7.47 -2.01
C VAL A 668 12.64 8.43 -0.91
N SER A 669 13.92 8.35 -0.57
CA SER A 669 14.51 8.93 0.61
C SER A 669 15.90 9.42 0.26
N SER A 670 16.28 10.58 0.79
CA SER A 670 17.68 11.02 0.77
C SER A 670 18.58 10.16 1.68
N VAL A 671 18.00 9.41 2.62
CA VAL A 671 18.73 8.68 3.67
C VAL A 671 19.51 7.51 3.07
N HIS A 672 20.81 7.50 3.30
CA HIS A 672 21.66 6.38 2.92
C HIS A 672 21.46 5.19 3.87
N ALA A 673 20.69 4.19 3.47
CA ALA A 673 20.63 2.91 4.18
C ALA A 673 21.94 2.12 3.98
N LYS A 674 22.53 1.60 5.07
CA LYS A 674 23.56 0.56 4.96
C LYS A 674 22.86 -0.73 4.51
N LYS A 675 23.34 -1.36 3.42
CA LYS A 675 22.94 -2.73 3.06
C LYS A 675 23.37 -3.69 4.18
N THR A 676 22.49 -4.02 5.12
CA THR A 676 22.72 -5.07 6.10
C THR A 676 22.20 -6.40 5.57
N SER A 677 23.11 -7.37 5.44
CA SER A 677 22.70 -8.76 5.27
C SER A 677 22.06 -9.25 6.57
N LYS A 678 20.76 -9.56 6.53
CA LYS A 678 19.94 -10.11 7.64
C LYS A 678 19.65 -9.12 8.78
N ASP A 679 18.60 -8.34 8.63
CA ASP A 679 17.94 -7.69 9.77
C ASP A 679 17.16 -8.75 10.58
N THR A 680 17.80 -9.25 11.63
CA THR A 680 17.20 -10.00 12.74
C THR A 680 16.38 -9.05 13.60
N ILE A 681 15.09 -9.35 13.81
CA ILE A 681 14.25 -8.65 14.80
C ILE A 681 14.10 -9.56 16.04
N GLU A 682 14.44 -8.97 17.18
CA GLU A 682 14.34 -9.51 18.54
C GLU A 682 12.88 -9.72 18.97
N LYS A 683 12.68 -10.64 19.91
CA LYS A 683 11.39 -10.96 20.52
C LYS A 683 10.87 -9.75 21.31
N GLU A 684 9.72 -9.19 20.94
CA GLU A 684 9.00 -8.26 21.83
C GLU A 684 8.37 -9.04 22.99
N GLU A 685 8.84 -8.78 24.22
CA GLU A 685 8.15 -9.13 25.46
C GLU A 685 6.92 -8.22 25.64
N GLN A 686 5.72 -8.78 25.60
CA GLN A 686 4.52 -8.14 26.13
C GLN A 686 4.12 -8.84 27.42
N GLY A 687 4.50 -8.26 28.55
CA GLY A 687 3.97 -8.62 29.86
C GLY A 687 2.51 -8.20 29.97
N VAL A 688 1.61 -9.17 30.08
CA VAL A 688 0.22 -8.93 30.49
C VAL A 688 0.16 -9.05 32.01
N GLN A 689 -0.15 -7.94 32.69
CA GLN A 689 -0.52 -7.95 34.11
C GLN A 689 -1.81 -8.77 34.28
N LEU A 690 -1.72 -9.85 35.07
CA LEU A 690 -2.85 -10.61 35.58
C LEU A 690 -3.60 -9.76 36.61
N ILE A 691 -4.86 -9.42 36.32
CA ILE A 691 -5.82 -9.01 37.34
C ILE A 691 -6.18 -10.27 38.13
N ALA A 692 -5.66 -10.38 39.35
CA ALA A 692 -6.13 -11.35 40.32
C ALA A 692 -7.45 -10.84 40.93
N GLU A 693 -8.56 -11.51 40.63
CA GLU A 693 -9.79 -11.32 41.38
C GLU A 693 -9.64 -11.93 42.78
N ILE A 694 -9.74 -11.07 43.77
CA ILE A 694 -9.98 -11.41 45.18
C ILE A 694 -11.35 -12.08 45.25
N ARG A 695 -11.38 -13.34 45.71
CA ARG A 695 -12.56 -13.90 46.39
C ARG A 695 -12.20 -14.06 47.85
N THR A 696 -13.11 -13.55 48.69
CA THR A 696 -13.16 -13.56 50.16
C THR A 696 -12.36 -14.64 50.86
#